data_AF-A0AA36MF96-F1
#
_entry.id   AF-A0AA36MF96-F1
#
_cell.length_a   1.000
_cell.length_b   1.000
_cell.length_c   1.000
_cell.angle_alpha   90.00
_cell.angle_beta   90.00
_cell.angle_gamma   90.00
#
_symmetry.space_group_name_H-M   'P 1'
#
loop_
_entity.id
_entity.type
_entity.pdbx_description
1 polymer ?
#
loop_
_entity_poly.entity_id
_entity_poly.type
_entity_poly.pdbx_seq_one_letter_code
_entity_poly.pdbx_strand_id
1 'polypeptide(L)'
;MEVTDVIRAVCAVHDVSTSNQDRIKFTQIIEEFKEGSPQAVAEVAFQLIPNSVNILRHTGWTLLEDLIRYKWNNIASEYRVELRNAVFRAIEASVMEDTVEPCARCVVAMMEHEWPQNWPELNGQLRELSTQGSLHCAIVFAILRRVVENVATLASVANARRRKDMHSAICDTASEFVTVALGVLKVYPVDSLGTLAAKNIFGWLTELCSCMTSVSLEQHLIQIVDTVIRYLSTAERNIYEQAAQCLASIATRKKDKHDQSITISAFFRGEVFSAILTTIGLAADESQFSEQHYRYLKSLCEVLVTLGNFLSKTWSEKTAPPNFETFLTAIVAFFNHDSLMLRYEACDVLVGLSTHKVFQQDPSFTRAIQEVLSNILKVIMKDGYPSQDPPNASVRYSQMDFDDDLEWHNLFIRFRSRIQLLISENLALHFNHLLTVYEQTVLQRIILEPTSIRELEWEAMQRFAKNLIQVAYERNIVDAEKERLNRMRDTLVNKMLNITDCDILSEMLSIHSPFLPSYVDDYERLKTYVSLLRRGLLMSSDSKTLSRHAVSLILRAVQTFPEYFKDHVASMVSLYSEVEEVISKMQMAQLLQVLAVLSNYIDDERVKLELLRMAAGPTIEYLHRISWSFEDVSAFVKFNAFDTARTVAADSLTMNRIELRRALTCIQGVVQQVNSSSQLGTMLIPIYPCFFKLTRCLMELHLEQNKALLHESFRDSLTNMVASERQQIYCSVGENIEVISTRPAVVDNDPVTVERQYVHDLNEQAVTIIAAAVGKFPEIIFNLPVMPELLNFLITNIDLVPVFRLRHWIKKGWKSILGCCPAVNYPLLKDFFVRIVSSMQGRLQTMWADISHIDYDSEPTEEELFNEHLTCVISREYMNFLRFCYLPSDCEDRKDHSLSSLGEWLFMNKIGLSSVIMTAFSSLTLRDSLLALKSIALCKALSEKLVECYDDEVGVYMLVCAIRSLQLHGADEVAGTPLIALVFHIYCVLRRFSNSLPQVLMQVPEVTQEVVEAFDNKVRAMVEGGEVLLEKQKKEMARKLLKGVIALTVGEQHKKPVYLRPLPPIEKRRRVDSEPEDFSDIALLFAGGHE
;
A
#
# COMPACT_ATOMS: atom_id res chain seq x y z
N MET A 1 45.55 22.61 23.95
CA MET A 1 44.30 23.08 24.58
C MET A 1 44.18 22.36 25.90
N GLU A 2 43.99 23.08 27.00
CA GLU A 2 43.89 22.44 28.32
C GLU A 2 42.47 21.93 28.58
N VAL A 3 42.34 21.00 29.54
CA VAL A 3 41.07 20.35 29.93
C VAL A 3 40.02 21.40 30.30
N THR A 4 40.44 22.49 30.94
CA THR A 4 39.59 23.63 31.35
C THR A 4 38.93 24.34 30.17
N ASP A 5 39.61 24.45 29.03
CA ASP A 5 39.05 25.05 27.81
C ASP A 5 38.02 24.13 27.16
N VAL A 6 38.26 22.81 27.17
CA VAL A 6 37.30 21.80 26.69
C VAL A 6 36.04 21.81 27.57
N ILE A 7 36.19 21.82 28.89
CA ILE A 7 35.05 21.91 29.83
C ILE A 7 34.23 23.17 29.55
N ARG A 8 34.89 24.32 29.40
CA ARG A 8 34.21 25.59 29.11
C ARG A 8 33.42 25.53 27.81
N ALA A 9 34.03 25.01 26.74
CA ALA A 9 33.38 24.88 25.44
C ALA A 9 32.17 23.94 25.50
N VAL A 10 32.32 22.78 26.14
CA VAL A 10 31.24 21.78 26.28
C VAL A 10 30.06 22.33 27.09
N CYS A 11 30.34 22.98 28.22
CA CYS A 11 29.29 23.61 29.03
C CYS A 11 28.59 24.73 28.26
N ALA A 12 29.33 25.57 27.54
CA ALA A 12 28.75 26.66 26.75
C ALA A 12 27.86 26.15 25.60
N VAL A 13 28.23 25.05 24.94
CA VAL A 13 27.41 24.46 23.85
C VAL A 13 26.05 23.99 24.36
N HIS A 14 26.00 23.41 25.56
CA HIS A 14 24.78 22.86 26.17
C HIS A 14 23.99 23.88 27.00
N ASP A 15 24.50 25.11 27.16
CA ASP A 15 23.80 26.19 27.86
C ASP A 15 22.80 26.87 26.90
N VAL A 16 21.54 26.94 27.34
CA VAL A 16 20.42 27.56 26.59
C VAL A 16 20.64 29.06 26.42
N SER A 17 21.38 29.69 27.34
CA SER A 17 21.69 31.13 27.30
C SER A 17 22.78 31.52 26.31
N THR A 18 23.55 30.56 25.79
CA THR A 18 24.62 30.81 24.81
C THR A 18 24.05 31.21 23.46
N SER A 19 24.57 32.30 22.88
CA SER A 19 24.17 32.78 21.55
C SER A 19 24.47 31.75 20.45
N ASN A 20 23.68 31.72 19.36
CA ASN A 20 23.94 30.81 18.23
C ASN A 20 25.34 30.99 17.64
N GLN A 21 25.84 32.24 17.55
CA GLN A 21 27.18 32.50 17.03
C GLN A 21 28.28 31.92 17.94
N ASP A 22 28.14 32.08 19.25
CA ASP A 22 29.14 31.55 20.19
C ASP A 22 29.04 30.03 20.33
N ARG A 23 27.82 29.47 20.23
CA ARG A 23 27.62 28.02 20.18
C ARG A 23 28.36 27.41 18.99
N ILE A 24 28.27 28.00 17.80
CA ILE A 24 29.02 27.56 16.60
C ILE A 24 30.54 27.62 16.87
N LYS A 25 31.04 28.71 17.46
CA LYS A 25 32.48 28.84 17.79
C LYS A 25 32.94 27.77 18.79
N PHE A 26 32.20 27.54 19.87
CA PHE A 26 32.55 26.52 20.86
C PHE A 26 32.44 25.11 20.30
N THR A 27 31.49 24.83 19.40
CA THR A 27 31.44 23.56 18.66
C THR A 27 32.68 23.39 17.77
N GLN A 28 33.10 24.42 17.03
CA GLN A 28 34.33 24.38 16.23
C GLN A 28 35.56 24.09 17.08
N ILE A 29 35.68 24.70 18.26
CA ILE A 29 36.77 24.44 19.20
C ILE A 29 36.82 22.96 19.62
N ILE A 30 35.66 22.34 19.87
CA ILE A 30 35.58 20.92 20.22
C ILE A 30 35.99 20.03 19.04
N GLU A 31 35.55 20.35 17.82
CA GLU A 31 35.94 19.60 16.62
C GLU A 31 37.44 19.73 16.29
N GLU A 32 38.01 20.93 16.41
CA GLU A 32 39.45 21.15 16.26
C GLU A 32 40.27 20.36 17.29
N PHE A 33 39.75 20.26 18.52
CA PHE A 33 40.39 19.45 19.56
C PHE A 33 40.38 17.97 19.22
N LYS A 34 39.27 17.42 18.73
CA LYS A 34 39.19 16.03 18.26
C LYS A 34 40.21 15.75 17.17
N GLU A 35 40.49 16.72 16.30
CA GLU A 35 41.49 16.61 15.24
C GLU A 35 42.96 16.72 15.73
N GLY A 36 43.19 17.04 17.00
CA GLY A 36 44.52 17.08 17.65
C GLY A 36 45.22 15.72 17.91
N SER A 37 46.24 15.74 18.77
CA SER A 37 47.04 14.54 19.12
C SER A 37 46.18 13.48 19.82
N PRO A 38 46.24 12.20 19.39
CA PRO A 38 45.52 11.08 20.04
C PRO A 38 45.70 10.99 21.55
N GLN A 39 46.93 11.22 22.03
CA GLN A 39 47.27 11.12 23.45
C GLN A 39 46.61 12.24 24.26
N ALA A 40 46.68 13.48 23.76
CA ALA A 40 46.06 14.62 24.42
C ALA A 40 44.54 14.49 24.48
N VAL A 41 43.91 13.99 23.41
CA VAL A 41 42.46 13.73 23.40
C VAL A 41 42.08 12.67 24.42
N ALA A 42 42.82 11.56 24.47
CA ALA A 42 42.57 10.49 25.44
C ALA A 42 42.75 10.97 26.89
N GLU A 43 43.84 11.70 27.19
CA GLU A 43 44.11 12.24 28.53
C GLU A 43 42.98 13.16 29.02
N VAL A 44 42.52 14.09 28.18
CA VAL A 44 41.39 14.96 28.53
C VAL A 44 40.14 14.13 28.73
N ALA A 45 39.87 13.18 27.84
CA ALA A 45 38.66 12.35 27.93
C ALA A 45 38.61 11.54 29.25
N PHE A 46 39.73 10.92 29.66
CA PHE A 46 39.82 10.22 30.94
C PHE A 46 39.70 11.14 32.16
N GLN A 47 40.03 12.43 32.04
CA GLN A 47 39.78 13.40 33.11
C GLN A 47 38.30 13.85 33.18
N LEU A 48 37.57 13.78 32.08
CA LEU A 48 36.14 14.12 32.03
C LEU A 48 35.23 12.99 32.51
N ILE A 49 35.60 11.73 32.26
CA ILE A 49 34.82 10.54 32.63
C ILE A 49 34.42 10.45 34.12
N PRO A 50 35.30 10.76 35.10
CA PRO A 50 34.94 10.68 36.52
C PRO A 50 34.22 11.93 37.06
N ASN A 51 33.90 12.92 36.21
CA ASN A 51 33.32 14.19 36.64
C ASN A 51 31.89 14.02 37.21
N SER A 52 31.48 14.83 38.18
CA SER A 52 30.10 14.75 38.71
C SER A 52 29.03 15.18 37.70
N VAL A 53 29.37 16.05 36.75
CA VAL A 53 28.44 16.57 35.73
C VAL A 53 28.22 15.54 34.62
N ASN A 54 26.97 15.10 34.43
CA ASN A 54 26.59 14.10 33.41
C ASN A 54 27.09 14.46 32.00
N ILE A 55 26.85 15.69 31.55
CA ILE A 55 27.26 16.18 30.21
C ILE A 55 28.77 16.00 29.99
N LEU A 56 29.59 16.29 31.00
CA LEU A 56 31.04 16.15 30.91
C LEU A 56 31.46 14.67 30.84
N ARG A 57 30.85 13.80 31.66
CA ARG A 57 31.10 12.36 31.60
C ARG A 57 30.75 11.77 30.23
N HIS A 58 29.57 12.09 29.72
CA HIS A 58 29.12 11.65 28.39
C HIS A 58 30.05 12.16 27.30
N THR A 59 30.51 13.41 27.39
CA THR A 59 31.47 13.99 26.45
C THR A 59 32.81 13.27 26.50
N GLY A 60 33.33 12.93 27.69
CA GLY A 60 34.56 12.15 27.84
C GLY A 60 34.49 10.83 27.07
N TRP A 61 33.44 10.04 27.27
CA TRP A 61 33.23 8.80 26.51
C TRP A 61 33.09 9.04 25.01
N THR A 62 32.36 10.09 24.61
CA THR A 62 32.17 10.42 23.18
C THR A 62 33.48 10.84 22.49
N LEU A 63 34.37 11.53 23.20
CA LEU A 63 35.71 11.87 22.70
C LEU A 63 36.58 10.62 22.51
N LEU A 64 36.52 9.67 23.45
CA LEU A 64 37.20 8.37 23.27
C LEU A 64 36.63 7.59 22.09
N GLU A 65 35.30 7.56 21.93
CA GLU A 65 34.65 6.90 20.79
C GLU A 65 35.14 7.48 19.47
N ASP A 66 35.15 8.82 19.33
CA ASP A 66 35.60 9.51 18.12
C ASP A 66 37.08 9.20 17.80
N LEU A 67 37.93 9.28 18.82
CA LEU A 67 39.34 8.95 18.73
C LEU A 67 39.54 7.51 18.22
N ILE A 68 38.83 6.55 18.81
CA ILE A 68 38.91 5.14 18.43
C ILE A 68 38.37 4.99 17.00
N ARG A 69 37.18 5.49 16.70
CA ARG A 69 36.52 5.26 15.42
C ARG A 69 37.30 5.83 14.23
N TYR A 70 37.93 7.00 14.38
CA TYR A 70 38.54 7.69 13.23
C TYR A 70 40.06 7.70 13.23
N LYS A 71 40.71 7.58 14.39
CA LYS A 71 42.18 7.72 14.50
C LYS A 71 42.91 6.46 14.92
N TRP A 72 42.21 5.33 15.17
CA TRP A 72 42.85 4.08 15.63
C TRP A 72 44.07 3.66 14.81
N ASN A 73 43.97 3.74 13.48
CA ASN A 73 45.06 3.33 12.59
C ASN A 73 46.31 4.22 12.70
N ASN A 74 46.15 5.47 13.14
CA ASN A 74 47.25 6.43 13.31
C ASN A 74 47.92 6.32 14.70
N ILE A 75 47.33 5.54 15.62
CA ILE A 75 47.87 5.30 16.95
C ILE A 75 48.96 4.21 16.89
N ALA A 76 50.09 4.41 17.58
CA ALA A 76 51.14 3.39 17.68
C ALA A 76 50.64 2.10 18.38
N SER A 77 51.14 0.93 17.99
CA SER A 77 50.64 -0.36 18.50
C SER A 77 50.71 -0.49 20.03
N GLU A 78 51.78 0.02 20.65
CA GLU A 78 51.95 0.01 22.11
C GLU A 78 50.87 0.86 22.80
N TYR A 79 50.61 2.06 22.28
CA TYR A 79 49.60 2.96 22.84
C TYR A 79 48.17 2.45 22.63
N ARG A 80 47.88 1.67 21.57
CA ARG A 80 46.56 1.04 21.40
C ARG A 80 46.24 0.07 22.54
N VAL A 81 47.22 -0.76 22.92
CA VAL A 81 47.06 -1.72 24.03
C VAL A 81 46.91 -0.97 25.36
N GLU A 82 47.69 0.09 25.56
CA GLU A 82 47.56 0.96 26.73
C GLU A 82 46.16 1.61 26.79
N LEU A 83 45.69 2.18 25.68
CA LEU A 83 44.37 2.81 25.57
C LEU A 83 43.24 1.81 25.85
N ARG A 84 43.32 0.60 25.27
CA ARG A 84 42.37 -0.48 25.55
C ARG A 84 42.33 -0.81 27.05
N ASN A 85 43.48 -0.99 27.68
CA ASN A 85 43.56 -1.28 29.11
C ASN A 85 43.05 -0.11 29.97
N ALA A 86 43.31 1.14 29.55
CA ALA A 86 42.82 2.33 30.23
C ALA A 86 41.29 2.45 30.14
N VAL A 87 40.69 2.12 28.98
CA VAL A 87 39.23 2.05 28.83
C VAL A 87 38.63 1.03 29.80
N PHE A 88 39.17 -0.20 29.87
CA PHE A 88 38.66 -1.20 30.81
C PHE A 88 38.80 -0.80 32.28
N ARG A 89 39.91 -0.13 32.67
CA ARG A 89 40.03 0.45 34.01
C ARG A 89 38.98 1.53 34.29
N ALA A 90 38.68 2.38 33.31
CA ALA A 90 37.64 3.39 33.44
C ALA A 90 36.23 2.77 33.54
N ILE A 91 36.01 1.62 32.89
CA ILE A 91 34.77 0.85 33.00
C ILE A 91 34.53 0.40 34.44
N GLU A 92 35.54 -0.19 35.07
CA GLU A 92 35.46 -0.69 36.44
C GLU A 92 35.34 0.44 37.47
N ALA A 93 35.94 1.60 37.22
CA ALA A 93 36.09 2.66 38.23
C ALA A 93 35.07 3.79 38.13
N SER A 94 34.48 4.07 36.94
CA SER A 94 33.82 5.36 36.69
C SER A 94 32.54 5.31 35.86
N VAL A 95 32.13 4.14 35.36
CA VAL A 95 30.86 4.03 34.63
C VAL A 95 29.68 4.14 35.61
N MET A 96 28.69 4.93 35.22
CA MET A 96 27.38 5.01 35.85
C MET A 96 26.29 4.66 34.84
N GLU A 97 25.06 4.47 35.33
CA GLU A 97 23.89 4.05 34.54
C GLU A 97 23.70 4.84 33.23
N ASP A 98 23.83 6.17 33.27
CA ASP A 98 23.68 7.09 32.14
C ASP A 98 24.83 7.05 31.12
N THR A 99 25.95 6.40 31.47
CA THR A 99 27.16 6.30 30.63
C THR A 99 27.42 4.90 30.08
N VAL A 100 26.59 3.92 30.42
CA VAL A 100 26.67 2.54 29.90
C VAL A 100 26.70 2.52 28.37
N GLU A 101 25.86 3.36 27.75
CA GLU A 101 25.69 3.47 26.31
C GLU A 101 26.93 4.04 25.58
N PRO A 102 27.41 5.26 25.89
CA PRO A 102 28.67 5.80 25.36
C PRO A 102 29.89 4.89 25.57
N CYS A 103 29.98 4.28 26.76
CA CYS A 103 31.06 3.35 27.07
C CYS A 103 31.02 2.13 26.14
N ALA A 104 29.84 1.53 25.95
CA ALA A 104 29.68 0.40 25.05
C ALA A 104 30.13 0.74 23.63
N ARG A 105 29.77 1.93 23.12
CA ARG A 105 30.20 2.42 21.80
C ARG A 105 31.72 2.46 21.63
N CYS A 106 32.46 2.86 22.67
CA CYS A 106 33.93 2.84 22.66
C CYS A 106 34.48 1.42 22.48
N VAL A 107 33.96 0.45 23.24
CA VAL A 107 34.42 -0.95 23.16
C VAL A 107 34.06 -1.55 21.80
N VAL A 108 32.85 -1.32 21.30
CA VAL A 108 32.43 -1.81 19.97
C VAL A 108 33.28 -1.20 18.85
N ALA A 109 33.62 0.09 18.93
CA ALA A 109 34.53 0.70 17.97
C ALA A 109 35.90 0.00 17.98
N MET A 110 36.49 -0.30 19.15
CA MET A 110 37.73 -1.08 19.23
C MET A 110 37.55 -2.51 18.67
N MET A 111 36.40 -3.14 18.94
CA MET A 111 36.07 -4.46 18.40
C MET A 111 36.05 -4.47 16.88
N GLU A 112 35.45 -3.46 16.24
CA GLU A 112 35.43 -3.31 14.78
C GLU A 112 36.85 -3.26 14.19
N HIS A 113 37.81 -2.66 14.90
CA HIS A 113 39.21 -2.61 14.48
C HIS A 113 39.99 -3.90 14.73
N GLU A 114 39.77 -4.60 15.85
CA GLU A 114 40.73 -5.63 16.33
C GLU A 114 40.15 -7.03 16.61
N TRP A 115 38.87 -7.15 16.98
CA TRP A 115 38.25 -8.43 17.38
C TRP A 115 37.63 -9.19 16.20
N PRO A 116 37.87 -10.49 15.96
CA PRO A 116 38.47 -11.44 16.90
C PRO A 116 39.98 -11.68 16.76
N GLN A 117 40.61 -11.33 15.63
CA GLN A 117 41.96 -11.80 15.30
C GLN A 117 43.07 -11.26 16.23
N ASN A 118 43.04 -9.96 16.51
CA ASN A 118 44.06 -9.29 17.32
C ASN A 118 43.66 -9.12 18.79
N TRP A 119 42.45 -9.56 19.14
CA TRP A 119 41.91 -9.48 20.50
C TRP A 119 41.11 -10.75 20.86
N PRO A 120 41.72 -11.95 20.79
CA PRO A 120 41.04 -13.22 21.03
C PRO A 120 40.54 -13.38 22.49
N GLU A 121 41.22 -12.77 23.45
CA GLU A 121 40.90 -12.85 24.88
C GLU A 121 39.69 -12.01 25.30
N LEU A 122 39.16 -11.13 24.42
CA LEU A 122 38.03 -10.24 24.74
C LEU A 122 36.83 -10.98 25.32
N ASN A 123 36.47 -12.11 24.71
CA ASN A 123 35.29 -12.88 25.13
C ASN A 123 35.45 -13.42 26.55
N GLY A 124 36.67 -13.75 26.97
CA GLY A 124 36.99 -14.12 28.35
C GLY A 124 36.83 -12.93 29.30
N GLN A 125 37.36 -11.76 28.91
CA GLN A 125 37.27 -10.53 29.69
C GLN A 125 35.83 -10.06 29.89
N LEU A 126 35.01 -10.06 28.82
CA LEU A 126 33.59 -9.67 28.90
C LEU A 126 32.78 -10.62 29.78
N ARG A 127 33.09 -11.93 29.74
CA ARG A 127 32.46 -12.91 30.62
C ARG A 127 32.78 -12.64 32.08
N GLU A 128 34.06 -12.48 32.41
CA GLU A 128 34.48 -12.19 33.79
C GLU A 128 33.78 -10.93 34.30
N LEU A 129 33.80 -9.86 33.50
CA LEU A 129 33.14 -8.59 33.81
C LEU A 129 31.64 -8.76 34.06
N SER A 130 30.94 -9.58 33.25
CA SER A 130 29.50 -9.82 33.40
C SER A 130 29.10 -10.45 34.73
N THR A 131 30.05 -11.10 35.43
CA THR A 131 29.81 -11.76 36.72
C THR A 131 30.07 -10.87 37.94
N GLN A 132 30.61 -9.67 37.76
CA GLN A 132 31.02 -8.78 38.86
C GLN A 132 29.87 -7.95 39.46
N GLY A 133 28.71 -7.88 38.81
CA GLY A 133 27.52 -7.19 39.32
C GLY A 133 26.57 -6.71 38.22
N SER A 134 25.39 -6.20 38.61
CA SER A 134 24.32 -5.80 37.67
C SER A 134 24.77 -4.74 36.66
N LEU A 135 25.51 -3.72 37.13
CA LEU A 135 26.00 -2.64 36.26
C LEU A 135 26.98 -3.15 35.21
N HIS A 136 27.97 -3.95 35.63
CA HIS A 136 28.94 -4.55 34.71
C HIS A 136 28.28 -5.49 33.70
N CYS A 137 27.29 -6.27 34.14
CA CYS A 137 26.47 -7.08 33.25
C CYS A 137 25.72 -6.22 32.22
N ALA A 138 25.09 -5.12 32.64
CA ALA A 138 24.42 -4.19 31.74
C ALA A 138 25.38 -3.62 30.67
N ILE A 139 26.60 -3.28 31.05
CA ILE A 139 27.66 -2.82 30.13
C ILE A 139 28.02 -3.90 29.11
N VAL A 140 28.24 -5.13 29.55
CA VAL A 140 28.59 -6.24 28.66
C VAL A 140 27.50 -6.50 27.64
N PHE A 141 26.23 -6.59 28.04
CA PHE A 141 25.14 -6.82 27.09
C PHE A 141 24.82 -5.61 26.23
N ALA A 142 25.10 -4.39 26.71
CA ALA A 142 25.09 -3.19 25.87
C ALA A 142 26.17 -3.26 24.76
N ILE A 143 27.36 -3.77 25.06
CA ILE A 143 28.43 -3.99 24.07
C ILE A 143 28.00 -5.06 23.06
N LEU A 144 27.59 -6.24 23.55
CA LEU A 144 27.20 -7.36 22.71
C LEU A 144 26.04 -7.02 21.78
N ARG A 145 25.01 -6.33 22.29
CA ARG A 145 23.88 -5.83 21.49
C ARG A 145 24.35 -4.97 20.32
N ARG A 146 25.19 -3.96 20.59
CA ARG A 146 25.68 -3.05 19.54
C ARG A 146 26.53 -3.71 18.48
N VAL A 147 27.34 -4.69 18.87
CA VAL A 147 28.15 -5.44 17.90
C VAL A 147 27.23 -6.20 16.95
N VAL A 148 26.18 -6.83 17.45
CA VAL A 148 25.19 -7.54 16.62
C VAL A 148 24.44 -6.55 15.72
N GLU A 149 23.95 -5.43 16.27
CA GLU A 149 23.30 -4.37 15.51
C GLU A 149 24.19 -3.87 14.35
N ASN A 150 25.45 -3.53 14.64
CA ASN A 150 26.39 -3.00 13.63
C ASN A 150 26.78 -4.04 12.57
N VAL A 151 26.94 -5.31 12.94
CA VAL A 151 27.45 -6.34 12.03
C VAL A 151 26.33 -6.95 11.19
N ALA A 152 25.16 -7.18 11.79
CA ALA A 152 24.09 -7.96 11.19
C ALA A 152 22.84 -7.15 10.84
N THR A 153 22.28 -6.40 11.79
CA THR A 153 20.98 -5.73 11.63
C THR A 153 21.08 -4.47 10.77
N LEU A 154 21.97 -3.55 11.14
CA LEU A 154 22.26 -2.31 10.44
C LEU A 154 23.34 -2.49 9.35
N ALA A 155 24.12 -3.57 9.43
CA ALA A 155 25.25 -3.86 8.55
C ALA A 155 26.23 -2.66 8.35
N SER A 156 26.38 -1.84 9.39
CA SER A 156 27.01 -0.51 9.37
C SER A 156 28.55 -0.54 9.24
N VAL A 157 29.17 -1.70 9.49
CA VAL A 157 30.62 -1.93 9.31
C VAL A 157 30.93 -2.03 7.82
N ALA A 158 31.48 -0.99 7.17
CA ALA A 158 31.57 -0.93 5.69
C ALA A 158 32.32 -2.09 5.00
N ASN A 159 33.34 -2.67 5.64
CA ASN A 159 34.15 -3.75 5.06
C ASN A 159 33.42 -5.11 5.12
N ALA A 160 33.00 -5.63 3.97
CA ALA A 160 32.21 -6.86 3.88
C ALA A 160 32.94 -8.12 4.40
N ARG A 161 34.26 -8.21 4.19
CA ARG A 161 35.06 -9.32 4.73
C ARG A 161 35.12 -9.24 6.25
N ARG A 162 35.38 -8.04 6.78
CA ARG A 162 35.42 -7.79 8.21
C ARG A 162 34.10 -8.10 8.89
N ARG A 163 32.97 -7.66 8.31
CA ARG A 163 31.62 -8.03 8.76
C ARG A 163 31.44 -9.53 8.85
N LYS A 164 31.85 -10.26 7.81
CA LYS A 164 31.72 -11.72 7.77
C LYS A 164 32.54 -12.39 8.87
N ASP A 165 33.78 -11.93 9.10
CA ASP A 165 34.65 -12.46 10.15
C ASP A 165 34.05 -12.22 11.55
N MET A 166 33.55 -11.00 11.82
CA MET A 166 32.88 -10.66 13.07
C MET A 166 31.59 -11.46 13.25
N HIS A 167 30.77 -11.60 12.20
CA HIS A 167 29.54 -12.37 12.24
C HIS A 167 29.81 -13.84 12.59
N SER A 168 30.86 -14.43 12.02
CA SER A 168 31.28 -15.79 12.38
C SER A 168 31.65 -15.91 13.87
N ALA A 169 32.39 -14.94 14.40
CA ALA A 169 32.79 -14.94 15.80
C ALA A 169 31.63 -14.69 16.78
N ILE A 170 30.63 -13.89 16.38
CA ILE A 170 29.37 -13.75 17.13
C ILE A 170 28.68 -15.12 17.21
N CYS A 171 28.55 -15.82 16.08
CA CYS A 171 27.94 -17.14 16.05
C CYS A 171 28.68 -18.16 16.93
N ASP A 172 30.02 -18.13 16.92
CA ASP A 172 30.85 -19.05 17.71
C ASP A 172 30.72 -18.82 19.23
N THR A 173 30.38 -17.61 19.67
CA THR A 173 30.34 -17.23 21.10
C THR A 173 28.92 -17.10 21.67
N ALA A 174 27.90 -17.08 20.81
CA ALA A 174 26.52 -16.81 21.17
C ALA A 174 25.97 -17.74 22.27
N SER A 175 26.12 -19.07 22.10
CA SER A 175 25.60 -20.07 23.04
C SER A 175 26.08 -19.82 24.48
N GLU A 176 27.33 -19.38 24.59
CA GLU A 176 27.99 -19.21 25.86
C GLU A 176 27.48 -17.95 26.58
N PHE A 177 27.36 -16.82 25.86
CA PHE A 177 26.75 -15.60 26.40
C PHE A 177 25.25 -15.73 26.65
N VAL A 178 24.53 -16.60 25.91
CA VAL A 178 23.14 -16.94 26.23
C VAL A 178 23.05 -17.60 27.60
N THR A 179 23.94 -18.55 27.91
CA THR A 179 23.97 -19.18 29.24
C THR A 179 24.21 -18.16 30.35
N VAL A 180 25.14 -17.21 30.14
CA VAL A 180 25.40 -16.11 31.07
C VAL A 180 24.15 -15.24 31.24
N ALA A 181 23.53 -14.80 30.14
CA ALA A 181 22.32 -13.98 30.13
C ALA A 181 21.19 -14.63 30.95
N LEU A 182 20.93 -15.92 30.72
CA LEU A 182 19.89 -16.66 31.41
C LEU A 182 20.22 -16.87 32.89
N GLY A 183 21.49 -17.07 33.24
CA GLY A 183 21.93 -17.13 34.63
C GLY A 183 21.67 -15.83 35.37
N VAL A 184 22.02 -14.70 34.75
CA VAL A 184 21.79 -13.35 35.30
C VAL A 184 20.29 -13.12 35.51
N LEU A 185 19.46 -13.32 34.49
CA LEU A 185 18.00 -13.12 34.57
C LEU A 185 17.28 -14.05 35.57
N LYS A 186 17.94 -15.10 36.07
CA LYS A 186 17.38 -15.97 37.12
C LYS A 186 17.72 -15.53 38.54
N VAL A 187 18.83 -14.82 38.72
CA VAL A 187 19.44 -14.56 40.04
C VAL A 187 19.26 -13.11 40.49
N TYR A 188 19.30 -12.15 39.57
CA TYR A 188 19.35 -10.73 39.95
C TYR A 188 18.01 -10.21 40.48
N PRO A 189 18.03 -9.37 41.54
CA PRO A 189 16.84 -8.73 42.06
C PRO A 189 16.24 -7.78 41.02
N VAL A 190 14.92 -7.62 41.08
CA VAL A 190 14.19 -6.58 40.35
C VAL A 190 14.43 -5.26 41.09
N ASP A 191 15.62 -4.71 40.89
CA ASP A 191 16.01 -3.36 41.32
C ASP A 191 16.45 -2.53 40.10
N SER A 192 16.76 -1.25 40.32
CA SER A 192 17.13 -0.31 39.25
C SER A 192 18.22 -0.84 38.29
N LEU A 193 19.31 -1.38 38.85
CA LEU A 193 20.47 -1.84 38.06
C LEU A 193 20.24 -3.24 37.47
N GLY A 194 19.55 -4.14 38.18
CA GLY A 194 19.14 -5.44 37.66
C GLY A 194 18.20 -5.29 36.47
N THR A 195 17.25 -4.35 36.55
CA THR A 195 16.34 -4.01 35.45
C THR A 195 17.08 -3.44 34.24
N LEU A 196 18.11 -2.61 34.45
CA LEU A 196 18.97 -2.11 33.37
C LEU A 196 19.74 -3.23 32.68
N ALA A 197 20.26 -4.19 33.45
CA ALA A 197 20.95 -5.36 32.91
C ALA A 197 19.99 -6.22 32.07
N ALA A 198 18.81 -6.52 32.61
CA ALA A 198 17.78 -7.28 31.92
C ALA A 198 17.32 -6.61 30.62
N LYS A 199 17.12 -5.29 30.62
CA LYS A 199 16.78 -4.52 29.41
C LYS A 199 17.83 -4.68 28.30
N ASN A 200 19.12 -4.60 28.64
CA ASN A 200 20.18 -4.79 27.65
C ASN A 200 20.29 -6.24 27.18
N ILE A 201 20.03 -7.21 28.06
CA ILE A 201 19.95 -8.63 27.69
C ILE A 201 18.81 -8.88 26.70
N PHE A 202 17.60 -8.35 26.95
CA PHE A 202 16.46 -8.51 26.04
C PHE A 202 16.71 -7.87 24.68
N GLY A 203 17.30 -6.66 24.66
CA GLY A 203 17.71 -6.04 23.41
C GLY A 203 18.74 -6.89 22.66
N TRP A 204 19.75 -7.43 23.35
CA TRP A 204 20.74 -8.31 22.72
C TRP A 204 20.11 -9.59 22.17
N LEU A 205 19.25 -10.26 22.94
CA LEU A 205 18.55 -11.47 22.50
C LEU A 205 17.67 -11.22 21.29
N THR A 206 17.00 -10.07 21.24
CA THR A 206 16.17 -9.62 20.11
C THR A 206 17.01 -9.54 18.83
N GLU A 207 18.13 -8.83 18.88
CA GLU A 207 19.05 -8.67 17.75
C GLU A 207 19.72 -9.99 17.35
N LEU A 208 20.12 -10.80 18.33
CA LEU A 208 20.75 -12.10 18.10
C LEU A 208 19.80 -13.06 17.37
N CYS A 209 18.53 -13.08 17.79
CA CYS A 209 17.50 -13.94 17.23
C CYS A 209 17.12 -13.56 15.80
N SER A 210 17.18 -12.26 15.45
CA SER A 210 16.92 -11.81 14.09
C SER A 210 18.03 -12.27 13.12
N CYS A 211 19.30 -12.31 13.57
CA CYS A 211 20.43 -12.55 12.68
C CYS A 211 20.98 -13.99 12.63
N MET A 212 20.80 -14.85 13.64
CA MET A 212 21.45 -16.18 13.73
C MET A 212 20.65 -17.37 13.20
N THR A 213 21.29 -18.35 12.54
CA THR A 213 20.66 -19.60 12.05
C THR A 213 20.31 -20.54 13.19
N SER A 214 19.19 -21.27 13.07
CA SER A 214 18.54 -21.93 14.21
C SER A 214 19.39 -22.93 14.98
N VAL A 215 20.19 -23.72 14.28
CA VAL A 215 20.93 -24.86 14.84
C VAL A 215 21.73 -24.49 16.11
N SER A 216 22.22 -23.25 16.23
CA SER A 216 22.97 -22.78 17.42
C SER A 216 22.10 -22.29 18.60
N LEU A 217 20.84 -21.90 18.37
CA LEU A 217 19.94 -21.33 19.38
C LEU A 217 18.82 -22.29 19.82
N GLU A 218 18.54 -23.34 19.05
CA GLU A 218 17.50 -24.35 19.33
C GLU A 218 17.58 -24.91 20.75
N GLN A 219 18.79 -25.24 21.22
CA GLN A 219 19.02 -25.83 22.54
C GLN A 219 18.63 -24.90 23.71
N HIS A 220 18.62 -23.58 23.49
CA HIS A 220 18.37 -22.58 24.52
C HIS A 220 16.99 -21.95 24.42
N LEU A 221 16.26 -22.15 23.32
CA LEU A 221 15.03 -21.42 23.01
C LEU A 221 13.97 -21.55 24.11
N ILE A 222 13.73 -22.77 24.58
CA ILE A 222 12.79 -23.08 25.66
C ILE A 222 13.16 -22.30 26.94
N GLN A 223 14.45 -22.32 27.30
CA GLN A 223 14.94 -21.65 28.50
C GLN A 223 14.88 -20.13 28.38
N ILE A 224 15.11 -19.58 27.18
CA ILE A 224 14.96 -18.15 26.90
C ILE A 224 13.50 -17.74 27.14
N VAL A 225 12.55 -18.45 26.52
CA VAL A 225 11.12 -18.18 26.66
C VAL A 225 10.69 -18.23 28.14
N ASP A 226 11.06 -19.29 28.88
CA ASP A 226 10.74 -19.44 30.31
C ASP A 226 11.30 -18.31 31.17
N THR A 227 12.50 -17.83 30.82
CA THR A 227 13.18 -16.79 31.57
C THR A 227 12.57 -15.43 31.32
N VAL A 228 12.31 -15.08 30.05
CA VAL A 228 11.79 -13.77 29.63
C VAL A 228 10.33 -13.57 30.07
N ILE A 229 9.50 -14.61 30.02
CA ILE A 229 8.08 -14.53 30.40
C ILE A 229 7.88 -14.07 31.84
N ARG A 230 8.79 -14.42 32.77
CA ARG A 230 8.72 -13.98 34.16
C ARG A 230 8.80 -12.46 34.33
N TYR A 231 9.31 -11.75 33.33
CA TYR A 231 9.41 -10.29 33.33
C TYR A 231 8.17 -9.59 32.77
N LEU A 232 7.22 -10.33 32.17
CA LEU A 232 5.94 -9.74 31.75
C LEU A 232 5.16 -9.19 32.94
N SER A 233 5.19 -9.86 34.10
CA SER A 233 4.51 -9.37 35.30
C SER A 233 5.27 -8.26 36.06
N THR A 234 6.39 -7.76 35.52
CA THR A 234 7.26 -6.81 36.23
C THR A 234 7.10 -5.39 35.68
N ALA A 235 6.50 -4.49 36.47
CA ALA A 235 6.22 -3.10 36.07
C ALA A 235 7.44 -2.15 36.07
N GLU A 236 8.51 -2.48 36.80
CA GLU A 236 9.63 -1.56 37.02
C GLU A 236 10.30 -1.13 35.70
N ARG A 237 10.41 0.18 35.48
CA ARG A 237 11.01 0.81 34.29
C ARG A 237 10.47 0.30 32.94
N ASN A 238 9.20 -0.12 32.93
CA ASN A 238 8.50 -0.66 31.76
C ASN A 238 9.13 -1.93 31.17
N ILE A 239 9.92 -2.70 31.94
CA ILE A 239 10.65 -3.88 31.47
C ILE A 239 9.75 -4.93 30.78
N TYR A 240 8.48 -4.98 31.16
CA TYR A 240 7.46 -5.82 30.51
C TYR A 240 7.34 -5.57 29.01
N GLU A 241 7.47 -4.32 28.53
CA GLU A 241 7.37 -3.98 27.09
C GLU A 241 8.55 -4.59 26.34
N GLN A 242 9.76 -4.47 26.89
CA GLN A 242 10.95 -5.02 26.25
C GLN A 242 10.98 -6.54 26.34
N ALA A 243 10.43 -7.13 27.40
CA ALA A 243 10.22 -8.57 27.47
C ALA A 243 9.23 -9.06 26.40
N ALA A 244 8.09 -8.38 26.23
CA ALA A 244 7.10 -8.68 25.20
C ALA A 244 7.69 -8.53 23.79
N GLN A 245 8.38 -7.43 23.50
CA GLN A 245 9.04 -7.18 22.22
C GLN A 245 10.12 -8.25 21.91
N CYS A 246 10.88 -8.67 22.94
CA CYS A 246 11.84 -9.75 22.80
C CYS A 246 11.14 -11.07 22.43
N LEU A 247 10.02 -11.41 23.08
CA LEU A 247 9.24 -12.61 22.77
C LEU A 247 8.67 -12.57 21.34
N ALA A 248 8.09 -11.44 20.91
CA ALA A 248 7.59 -11.25 19.55
C ALA A 248 8.71 -11.40 18.51
N SER A 249 9.89 -10.85 18.78
CA SER A 249 11.06 -10.97 17.89
C SER A 249 11.57 -12.42 17.78
N ILE A 250 11.51 -13.19 18.88
CA ILE A 250 11.85 -14.62 18.88
C ILE A 250 10.81 -15.42 18.06
N ALA A 251 9.55 -15.00 18.05
CA ALA A 251 8.48 -15.64 17.30
C ALA A 251 8.53 -15.36 15.77
N THR A 252 9.00 -14.19 15.33
CA THR A 252 9.05 -13.78 13.90
C THR A 252 10.27 -14.29 13.11
N ARG A 253 11.15 -15.08 13.70
CA ARG A 253 12.45 -15.48 13.09
C ARG A 253 12.25 -16.12 11.70
N LYS A 254 12.78 -15.47 10.65
CA LYS A 254 12.70 -15.94 9.25
C LYS A 254 13.79 -16.95 8.91
N LYS A 255 13.64 -18.26 9.19
CA LYS A 255 14.64 -19.30 8.79
C LYS A 255 14.04 -20.65 8.36
N ASP A 256 14.92 -21.52 7.86
CA ASP A 256 14.67 -22.75 7.08
C ASP A 256 13.53 -23.65 7.62
N LYS A 257 12.90 -24.42 6.73
CA LYS A 257 11.68 -25.22 7.01
C LYS A 257 11.75 -26.14 8.24
N HIS A 258 12.94 -26.56 8.67
CA HIS A 258 13.12 -27.48 9.81
C HIS A 258 13.01 -26.77 11.18
N ASP A 259 13.22 -25.46 11.24
CA ASP A 259 13.28 -24.63 12.46
C ASP A 259 11.89 -24.30 13.05
N GLN A 260 10.86 -24.39 12.21
CA GLN A 260 9.54 -23.82 12.52
C GLN A 260 8.78 -24.58 13.63
N SER A 261 9.02 -25.89 13.79
CA SER A 261 8.37 -26.71 14.82
C SER A 261 8.88 -26.41 16.24
N ILE A 262 10.18 -26.11 16.41
CA ILE A 262 10.79 -25.91 17.73
C ILE A 262 10.28 -24.61 18.37
N THR A 263 10.16 -23.53 17.59
CA THR A 263 9.61 -22.25 18.08
C THR A 263 8.20 -22.43 18.61
N ILE A 264 7.35 -23.14 17.88
CA ILE A 264 5.96 -23.39 18.29
C ILE A 264 5.93 -24.25 19.55
N SER A 265 6.77 -25.29 19.63
CA SER A 265 6.87 -26.12 20.83
C SER A 265 7.33 -25.35 22.08
N ALA A 266 8.14 -24.30 21.92
CA ALA A 266 8.62 -23.48 23.03
C ALA A 266 7.55 -22.54 23.59
N PHE A 267 6.76 -21.92 22.71
CA PHE A 267 5.71 -20.95 23.08
C PHE A 267 4.38 -21.61 23.47
N PHE A 268 3.97 -22.69 22.80
CA PHE A 268 2.64 -23.28 22.99
C PHE A 268 2.53 -24.20 24.23
N ARG A 269 3.32 -23.93 25.27
CA ARG A 269 3.26 -24.64 26.56
C ARG A 269 2.26 -23.97 27.51
N GLY A 270 1.67 -24.76 28.40
CA GLY A 270 0.62 -24.29 29.31
C GLY A 270 1.11 -23.19 30.27
N GLU A 271 2.32 -23.34 30.81
CA GLU A 271 2.94 -22.37 31.73
C GLU A 271 3.16 -21.00 31.06
N VAL A 272 3.59 -21.01 29.80
CA VAL A 272 3.84 -19.81 29.00
C VAL A 272 2.55 -19.04 28.76
N PHE A 273 1.52 -19.72 28.25
CA PHE A 273 0.23 -19.09 28.01
C PHE A 273 -0.45 -18.65 29.30
N SER A 274 -0.34 -19.43 30.38
CA SER A 274 -0.89 -19.00 31.67
C SER A 274 -0.29 -17.68 32.12
N ALA A 275 1.04 -17.51 32.02
CA ALA A 275 1.68 -16.26 32.39
C ALA A 275 1.24 -15.10 31.50
N ILE A 276 1.25 -15.27 30.18
CA ILE A 276 0.82 -14.22 29.22
C ILE A 276 -0.63 -13.82 29.50
N LEU A 277 -1.54 -14.77 29.68
CA LEU A 277 -2.97 -14.49 29.88
C LEU A 277 -3.27 -13.85 31.23
N THR A 278 -2.61 -14.30 32.30
CA THR A 278 -2.72 -13.63 33.60
C THR A 278 -2.33 -12.18 33.47
N THR A 279 -1.26 -11.87 32.73
CA THR A 279 -0.84 -10.48 32.59
C THR A 279 -1.69 -9.66 31.62
N ILE A 280 -2.27 -10.28 30.58
CA ILE A 280 -3.29 -9.64 29.74
C ILE A 280 -4.48 -9.21 30.60
N GLY A 281 -4.97 -10.08 31.50
CA GLY A 281 -6.08 -9.74 32.40
C GLY A 281 -5.78 -8.52 33.25
N LEU A 282 -4.59 -8.48 33.88
CA LEU A 282 -4.15 -7.34 34.69
C LEU A 282 -4.05 -6.04 33.88
N ALA A 283 -3.50 -6.11 32.67
CA ALA A 283 -3.37 -4.93 31.80
C ALA A 283 -4.73 -4.44 31.30
N ALA A 284 -5.64 -5.35 30.96
CA ALA A 284 -6.96 -5.02 30.42
C ALA A 284 -7.82 -4.24 31.41
N ASP A 285 -7.79 -4.60 32.70
CA ASP A 285 -8.64 -4.00 33.74
C ASP A 285 -8.47 -2.48 33.89
N GLU A 286 -7.24 -1.96 33.73
CA GLU A 286 -6.93 -0.52 33.87
C GLU A 286 -6.69 0.20 32.54
N SER A 287 -6.60 -0.52 31.43
CA SER A 287 -6.19 0.02 30.12
C SER A 287 -7.08 1.14 29.60
N GLN A 288 -8.37 1.15 29.92
CA GLN A 288 -9.30 2.19 29.47
C GLN A 288 -8.97 3.59 30.04
N PHE A 289 -8.30 3.65 31.19
CA PHE A 289 -8.02 4.89 31.92
C PHE A 289 -6.53 5.20 32.05
N SER A 290 -5.67 4.29 31.59
CA SER A 290 -4.22 4.40 31.72
C SER A 290 -3.54 4.07 30.40
N GLU A 291 -2.95 5.09 29.78
CA GLU A 291 -2.18 4.92 28.54
C GLU A 291 -1.03 3.92 28.71
N GLN A 292 -0.42 3.87 29.90
CA GLN A 292 0.64 2.91 30.22
C GLN A 292 0.12 1.46 30.19
N HIS A 293 -1.01 1.17 30.85
CA HIS A 293 -1.63 -0.15 30.80
C HIS A 293 -2.13 -0.50 29.40
N TYR A 294 -2.57 0.48 28.61
CA TYR A 294 -2.98 0.26 27.24
C TYR A 294 -1.80 -0.05 26.30
N ARG A 295 -0.68 0.70 26.39
CA ARG A 295 0.58 0.38 25.70
C ARG A 295 1.07 -1.02 26.08
N TYR A 296 0.91 -1.37 27.34
CA TYR A 296 1.24 -2.70 27.80
C TYR A 296 0.36 -3.78 27.12
N LEU A 297 -0.96 -3.58 27.13
CA LEU A 297 -1.91 -4.49 26.49
C LEU A 297 -1.64 -4.66 24.98
N LYS A 298 -1.26 -3.58 24.27
CA LYS A 298 -0.83 -3.64 22.87
C LYS A 298 0.40 -4.52 22.68
N SER A 299 1.40 -4.39 23.54
CA SER A 299 2.62 -5.20 23.46
C SER A 299 2.33 -6.70 23.66
N LEU A 300 1.40 -7.04 24.56
CA LEU A 300 0.96 -8.43 24.76
C LEU A 300 0.14 -8.95 23.57
N CYS A 301 -0.71 -8.10 22.99
CA CYS A 301 -1.45 -8.42 21.77
C CYS A 301 -0.50 -8.70 20.61
N GLU A 302 0.53 -7.87 20.42
CA GLU A 302 1.57 -8.04 19.39
C GLU A 302 2.28 -9.39 19.49
N VAL A 303 2.59 -9.85 20.72
CA VAL A 303 3.17 -11.19 20.93
C VAL A 303 2.25 -12.29 20.40
N LEU A 304 0.96 -12.26 20.78
CA LEU A 304 -0.01 -13.26 20.33
C LEU A 304 -0.27 -13.18 18.81
N VAL A 305 -0.37 -11.97 18.28
CA VAL A 305 -0.63 -11.72 16.86
C VAL A 305 0.53 -12.22 16.01
N THR A 306 1.75 -11.91 16.45
CA THR A 306 2.97 -12.42 15.85
C THR A 306 3.00 -13.94 15.83
N LEU A 307 2.70 -14.59 16.96
CA LEU A 307 2.65 -16.06 17.07
C LEU A 307 1.58 -16.65 16.14
N GLY A 308 0.39 -16.05 16.08
CA GLY A 308 -0.70 -16.49 15.21
C GLY A 308 -0.39 -16.34 13.72
N ASN A 309 0.20 -15.22 13.33
CA ASN A 309 0.63 -14.95 11.96
C ASN A 309 1.84 -15.79 11.54
N PHE A 310 2.71 -16.14 12.48
CA PHE A 310 3.76 -17.12 12.25
C PHE A 310 3.15 -18.51 12.06
N LEU A 311 2.27 -18.94 12.97
CA LEU A 311 1.61 -20.25 12.95
C LEU A 311 0.84 -20.48 11.64
N SER A 312 0.09 -19.49 11.16
CA SER A 312 -0.67 -19.60 9.91
C SER A 312 0.18 -19.83 8.65
N LYS A 313 1.46 -19.41 8.68
CA LYS A 313 2.39 -19.52 7.55
C LYS A 313 3.28 -20.75 7.62
N THR A 314 3.57 -21.25 8.82
CA THR A 314 4.64 -22.23 9.04
C THR A 314 4.17 -23.61 9.53
N TRP A 315 2.95 -23.71 10.06
CA TRP A 315 2.46 -24.98 10.60
C TRP A 315 2.27 -26.03 9.50
N SER A 316 2.90 -27.19 9.63
CA SER A 316 2.80 -28.28 8.67
C SER A 316 2.28 -29.59 9.26
N GLU A 317 2.04 -29.63 10.57
CA GLU A 317 1.56 -30.82 11.26
C GLU A 317 0.06 -31.04 11.03
N LYS A 318 -0.40 -32.28 11.19
CA LYS A 318 -1.79 -32.67 10.93
C LYS A 318 -2.76 -32.26 12.03
N THR A 319 -2.26 -31.97 13.22
CA THR A 319 -3.05 -31.59 14.41
C THR A 319 -2.70 -30.18 14.84
N ALA A 320 -3.60 -29.53 15.58
CA ALA A 320 -3.32 -28.23 16.16
C ALA A 320 -2.22 -28.31 17.24
N PRO A 321 -1.48 -27.21 17.48
CA PRO A 321 -0.47 -27.17 18.54
C PRO A 321 -1.11 -27.31 19.94
N PRO A 322 -0.32 -27.68 20.97
CA PRO A 322 -0.80 -27.73 22.34
C PRO A 322 -1.34 -26.35 22.80
N ASN A 323 -2.37 -26.32 23.66
CA ASN A 323 -2.99 -25.07 24.15
C ASN A 323 -3.53 -24.13 23.05
N PHE A 324 -3.78 -24.64 21.84
CA PHE A 324 -4.34 -23.85 20.75
C PHE A 324 -5.71 -23.24 21.08
N GLU A 325 -6.57 -23.96 21.79
CA GLU A 325 -7.87 -23.43 22.26
C GLU A 325 -7.70 -22.19 23.15
N THR A 326 -6.76 -22.24 24.10
CA THR A 326 -6.44 -21.14 25.00
C THR A 326 -5.90 -19.91 24.25
N PHE A 327 -5.04 -20.15 23.25
CA PHE A 327 -4.58 -19.11 22.34
C PHE A 327 -5.75 -18.46 21.59
N LEU A 328 -6.64 -19.28 21.01
CA LEU A 328 -7.79 -18.78 20.27
C LEU A 328 -8.73 -17.96 21.16
N THR A 329 -9.00 -18.39 22.39
CA THR A 329 -9.82 -17.62 23.35
C THR A 329 -9.25 -16.21 23.57
N ALA A 330 -7.91 -16.08 23.65
CA ALA A 330 -7.26 -14.79 23.80
C ALA A 330 -7.40 -13.91 22.55
N ILE A 331 -7.20 -14.48 21.36
CA ILE A 331 -7.39 -13.76 20.08
C ILE A 331 -8.85 -13.33 19.92
N VAL A 332 -9.81 -14.17 20.26
CA VAL A 332 -11.24 -13.83 20.23
C VAL A 332 -11.57 -12.73 21.24
N ALA A 333 -10.96 -12.73 22.43
CA ALA A 333 -11.10 -11.64 23.39
C ALA A 333 -10.58 -10.30 22.83
N PHE A 334 -9.41 -10.30 22.18
CA PHE A 334 -8.88 -9.10 21.51
C PHE A 334 -9.76 -8.65 20.34
N PHE A 335 -10.30 -9.58 19.56
CA PHE A 335 -11.23 -9.27 18.48
C PHE A 335 -12.52 -8.59 18.99
N ASN A 336 -12.96 -8.94 20.20
CA ASN A 336 -14.17 -8.37 20.82
C ASN A 336 -13.87 -7.14 21.70
N HIS A 337 -12.61 -6.76 21.90
CA HIS A 337 -12.18 -5.64 22.74
C HIS A 337 -12.62 -4.27 22.17
N ASP A 338 -12.73 -3.19 22.95
CA ASP A 338 -13.26 -1.90 22.47
C ASP A 338 -12.28 -1.07 21.61
N SER A 339 -10.97 -1.31 21.74
CA SER A 339 -9.94 -0.68 20.90
C SER A 339 -9.97 -1.17 19.45
N LEU A 340 -10.09 -0.26 18.49
CA LEU A 340 -10.02 -0.57 17.05
C LEU A 340 -8.67 -1.19 16.65
N MET A 341 -7.57 -0.72 17.23
CA MET A 341 -6.22 -1.24 16.93
C MET A 341 -6.10 -2.72 17.31
N LEU A 342 -6.54 -3.08 18.53
CA LEU A 342 -6.48 -4.46 19.00
C LEU A 342 -7.40 -5.39 18.21
N ARG A 343 -8.60 -4.91 17.82
CA ARG A 343 -9.50 -5.67 16.94
C ARG A 343 -8.88 -5.95 15.58
N TYR A 344 -8.24 -4.93 15.00
CA TYR A 344 -7.63 -5.03 13.68
C TYR A 344 -6.52 -6.09 13.65
N GLU A 345 -5.60 -6.04 14.61
CA GLU A 345 -4.50 -7.00 14.73
C GLU A 345 -5.00 -8.44 14.96
N ALA A 346 -5.97 -8.62 15.86
CA ALA A 346 -6.58 -9.93 16.11
C ALA A 346 -7.31 -10.49 14.86
N CYS A 347 -7.96 -9.63 14.08
CA CYS A 347 -8.63 -10.04 12.85
C CYS A 347 -7.63 -10.54 11.79
N ASP A 348 -6.43 -9.96 11.69
CA ASP A 348 -5.41 -10.41 10.74
C ASP A 348 -4.98 -11.85 11.02
N VAL A 349 -4.81 -12.20 12.31
CA VAL A 349 -4.53 -13.59 12.74
C VAL A 349 -5.64 -14.54 12.32
N LEU A 350 -6.89 -14.19 12.63
CA LEU A 350 -8.05 -15.03 12.32
C LEU A 350 -8.16 -15.27 10.81
N VAL A 351 -7.92 -14.24 9.98
CA VAL A 351 -7.87 -14.38 8.52
C VAL A 351 -6.73 -15.32 8.11
N GLY A 352 -5.52 -15.12 8.65
CA GLY A 352 -4.38 -15.98 8.37
C GLY A 352 -4.67 -17.46 8.66
N LEU A 353 -5.18 -17.76 9.86
CA LEU A 353 -5.55 -19.11 10.27
C LEU A 353 -6.70 -19.69 9.44
N SER A 354 -7.64 -18.85 8.99
CA SER A 354 -8.77 -19.27 8.16
C SER A 354 -8.35 -19.75 6.79
N THR A 355 -7.19 -19.33 6.27
CA THR A 355 -6.66 -19.85 4.99
C THR A 355 -5.97 -21.21 5.12
N HIS A 356 -5.72 -21.67 6.35
CA HIS A 356 -4.95 -22.87 6.62
C HIS A 356 -5.85 -24.11 6.77
N LYS A 357 -5.68 -25.08 5.87
CA LYS A 357 -6.57 -26.26 5.76
C LYS A 357 -6.67 -27.10 7.04
N VAL A 358 -5.60 -27.20 7.82
CA VAL A 358 -5.59 -27.98 9.07
C VAL A 358 -6.45 -27.30 10.14
N PHE A 359 -6.35 -25.97 10.27
CA PHE A 359 -7.07 -25.25 11.31
C PHE A 359 -8.56 -25.13 10.99
N GLN A 360 -8.92 -25.03 9.71
CA GLN A 360 -10.33 -25.10 9.28
C GLN A 360 -11.06 -26.36 9.75
N GLN A 361 -10.34 -27.47 9.99
CA GLN A 361 -10.91 -28.74 10.45
C GLN A 361 -10.82 -28.91 11.98
N ASP A 362 -10.15 -28.00 12.67
CA ASP A 362 -9.96 -28.06 14.11
C ASP A 362 -11.26 -27.63 14.85
N PRO A 363 -11.77 -28.43 15.80
CA PRO A 363 -13.00 -28.11 16.53
C PRO A 363 -12.91 -26.82 17.36
N SER A 364 -11.75 -26.52 17.94
CA SER A 364 -11.55 -25.33 18.77
C SER A 364 -11.51 -24.07 17.91
N PHE A 365 -10.87 -24.14 16.74
CA PHE A 365 -10.92 -23.06 15.75
C PHE A 365 -12.34 -22.83 15.22
N THR A 366 -13.06 -23.90 14.89
CA THR A 366 -14.45 -23.83 14.43
C THR A 366 -15.32 -23.08 15.46
N ARG A 367 -15.16 -23.37 16.75
CA ARG A 367 -15.89 -22.69 17.83
C ARG A 367 -15.49 -21.22 17.97
N ALA A 368 -14.19 -20.92 17.91
CA ALA A 368 -13.67 -19.55 17.98
C ALA A 368 -14.22 -18.68 16.83
N ILE A 369 -14.25 -19.22 15.60
CA ILE A 369 -14.84 -18.55 14.45
C ILE A 369 -16.35 -18.34 14.64
N GLN A 370 -17.09 -19.33 15.14
CA GLN A 370 -18.52 -19.15 15.42
C GLN A 370 -18.79 -18.02 16.43
N GLU A 371 -17.96 -17.89 17.47
CA GLU A 371 -18.05 -16.81 18.45
C GLU A 371 -17.79 -15.43 17.80
N VAL A 372 -16.71 -15.32 17.03
CA VAL A 372 -16.36 -14.10 16.27
C VAL A 372 -17.46 -13.69 15.30
N LEU A 373 -17.98 -14.64 14.52
CA LEU A 373 -19.03 -14.39 13.53
C LEU A 373 -20.35 -13.97 14.18
N SER A 374 -20.60 -14.39 15.43
CA SER A 374 -21.79 -13.98 16.18
C SER A 374 -21.79 -12.49 16.54
N ASN A 375 -20.60 -11.89 16.70
CA ASN A 375 -20.43 -10.48 17.08
C ASN A 375 -20.17 -9.55 15.87
N ILE A 376 -20.17 -10.08 14.65
CA ILE A 376 -19.67 -9.36 13.48
C ILE A 376 -20.42 -8.06 13.20
N LEU A 377 -21.74 -8.04 13.38
CA LEU A 377 -22.56 -6.86 13.13
C LEU A 377 -22.18 -5.70 14.06
N LYS A 378 -21.98 -5.99 15.36
CA LYS A 378 -21.56 -4.99 16.36
C LYS A 378 -20.20 -4.39 15.99
N VAL A 379 -19.29 -5.23 15.53
CA VAL A 379 -17.90 -4.86 15.26
C VAL A 379 -17.74 -4.04 13.97
N ILE A 380 -18.59 -4.28 12.96
CA ILE A 380 -18.58 -3.49 11.72
C ILE A 380 -19.38 -2.18 11.80
N MET A 381 -19.98 -1.82 12.95
CA MET A 381 -20.64 -0.53 13.14
C MET A 381 -19.60 0.58 13.32
N LYS A 382 -19.83 1.74 12.70
CA LYS A 382 -18.97 2.93 12.85
C LYS A 382 -19.25 3.62 14.18
N ASP A 383 -18.69 3.09 15.27
CA ASP A 383 -18.81 3.65 16.62
C ASP A 383 -17.43 3.71 17.27
N GLY A 384 -17.02 4.89 17.74
CA GLY A 384 -15.69 5.11 18.32
C GLY A 384 -14.84 6.23 17.70
N TYR A 385 -15.43 7.18 16.97
CA TYR A 385 -14.67 8.35 16.49
C TYR A 385 -14.05 9.13 17.66
N PRO A 386 -12.77 9.57 17.57
CA PRO A 386 -12.14 10.40 18.60
C PRO A 386 -12.96 11.64 19.02
N SER A 387 -13.67 12.27 18.07
CA SER A 387 -14.50 13.46 18.30
C SER A 387 -15.88 13.20 18.94
N GLN A 388 -16.28 11.94 19.11
CA GLN A 388 -17.61 11.56 19.57
C GLN A 388 -17.83 11.90 21.05
N ASP A 389 -18.93 12.60 21.36
CA ASP A 389 -19.31 13.04 22.70
C ASP A 389 -20.78 12.63 23.00
N PRO A 390 -21.10 11.99 24.15
CA PRO A 390 -20.19 11.56 25.21
C PRO A 390 -19.27 10.38 24.81
N PRO A 391 -18.03 10.33 25.33
CA PRO A 391 -17.08 9.27 24.99
C PRO A 391 -17.52 7.95 25.61
N ASN A 392 -17.70 6.93 24.77
CA ASN A 392 -17.84 5.53 25.20
C ASN A 392 -16.46 4.86 25.37
N ALA A 393 -16.43 3.57 25.66
CA ALA A 393 -15.17 2.84 25.83
C ALA A 393 -14.29 2.86 24.57
N SER A 394 -14.87 2.61 23.39
CA SER A 394 -14.17 2.67 22.11
C SER A 394 -13.57 4.05 21.86
N VAL A 395 -14.32 5.13 22.11
CA VAL A 395 -13.85 6.52 21.93
C VAL A 395 -12.63 6.82 22.78
N ARG A 396 -12.57 6.34 24.03
CA ARG A 396 -11.41 6.59 24.91
C ARG A 396 -10.14 5.94 24.37
N TYR A 397 -10.22 4.74 23.83
CA TYR A 397 -9.06 4.12 23.16
C TYR A 397 -8.70 4.88 21.89
N SER A 398 -9.68 5.29 21.09
CA SER A 398 -9.43 6.08 19.89
C SER A 398 -8.73 7.41 20.18
N GLN A 399 -9.07 8.08 21.29
CA GLN A 399 -8.39 9.31 21.74
C GLN A 399 -6.93 9.09 22.19
N MET A 400 -6.54 7.84 22.51
CA MET A 400 -5.15 7.48 22.80
C MET A 400 -4.39 7.03 21.54
N ASP A 401 -5.10 6.62 20.49
CA ASP A 401 -4.53 6.00 19.29
C ASP A 401 -4.41 6.93 18.09
N PHE A 402 -5.31 7.91 17.97
CA PHE A 402 -5.47 8.72 16.76
C PHE A 402 -5.52 10.19 17.12
N ASP A 403 -4.89 11.02 16.29
CA ASP A 403 -4.90 12.47 16.46
C ASP A 403 -6.24 13.07 15.98
N ASP A 404 -6.87 12.45 14.98
CA ASP A 404 -8.15 12.90 14.42
C ASP A 404 -9.07 11.76 13.95
N ASP A 405 -10.30 12.13 13.59
CA ASP A 405 -11.29 11.17 13.09
C ASP A 405 -10.87 10.50 11.78
N LEU A 406 -10.06 11.18 10.95
CA LEU A 406 -9.69 10.72 9.61
C LEU A 406 -8.74 9.53 9.71
N GLU A 407 -7.75 9.60 10.58
CA GLU A 407 -6.86 8.47 10.88
C GLU A 407 -7.65 7.24 11.37
N TRP A 408 -8.57 7.46 12.32
CA TRP A 408 -9.46 6.41 12.81
C TRP A 408 -10.30 5.79 11.68
N HIS A 409 -10.89 6.64 10.82
CA HIS A 409 -11.75 6.19 9.72
C HIS A 409 -10.99 5.32 8.72
N ASN A 410 -9.75 5.70 8.40
CA ASN A 410 -8.89 4.96 7.49
C ASN A 410 -8.57 3.57 8.03
N LEU A 411 -8.19 3.46 9.31
CA LEU A 411 -7.96 2.15 9.93
C LEU A 411 -9.26 1.33 9.98
N PHE A 412 -10.39 1.96 10.28
CA PHE A 412 -11.68 1.28 10.34
C PHE A 412 -12.12 0.69 8.99
N ILE A 413 -11.83 1.37 7.87
CA ILE A 413 -12.11 0.84 6.53
C ILE A 413 -11.23 -0.36 6.21
N ARG A 414 -9.92 -0.29 6.56
CA ARG A 414 -9.01 -1.43 6.42
C ARG A 414 -9.51 -2.62 7.24
N PHE A 415 -9.93 -2.36 8.47
CA PHE A 415 -10.54 -3.36 9.34
C PHE A 415 -11.78 -4.00 8.72
N ARG A 416 -12.75 -3.22 8.22
CA ARG A 416 -13.93 -3.75 7.54
C ARG A 416 -13.59 -4.60 6.31
N SER A 417 -12.58 -4.20 5.55
CA SER A 417 -12.09 -4.96 4.39
C SER A 417 -11.51 -6.32 4.82
N ARG A 418 -10.81 -6.36 5.95
CA ARG A 418 -10.32 -7.61 6.55
C ARG A 418 -11.45 -8.48 7.10
N ILE A 419 -12.47 -7.91 7.72
CA ILE A 419 -13.68 -8.64 8.14
C ILE A 419 -14.40 -9.28 6.93
N GLN A 420 -14.50 -8.57 5.80
CA GLN A 420 -15.06 -9.13 4.58
C GLN A 420 -14.28 -10.38 4.14
N LEU A 421 -12.95 -10.32 4.17
CA LEU A 421 -12.10 -11.47 3.85
C LEU A 421 -12.33 -12.62 4.86
N LEU A 422 -12.40 -12.32 6.16
CA LEU A 422 -12.67 -13.31 7.21
C LEU A 422 -13.99 -14.04 6.99
N ILE A 423 -15.08 -13.32 6.68
CA ILE A 423 -16.38 -13.92 6.33
C ILE A 423 -16.20 -14.80 5.10
N SER A 424 -15.56 -14.28 4.06
CA SER A 424 -15.41 -14.96 2.77
C SER A 424 -14.68 -16.30 2.89
N GLU A 425 -13.56 -16.34 3.61
CA GLU A 425 -12.76 -17.56 3.79
C GLU A 425 -13.50 -18.63 4.61
N ASN A 426 -14.36 -18.23 5.55
CA ASN A 426 -15.10 -19.15 6.44
C ASN A 426 -16.53 -19.44 5.96
N LEU A 427 -16.97 -18.79 4.88
CA LEU A 427 -18.37 -18.77 4.49
C LEU A 427 -18.93 -20.18 4.23
N ALA A 428 -18.21 -21.01 3.48
CA ALA A 428 -18.68 -22.36 3.12
C ALA A 428 -18.82 -23.29 4.33
N LEU A 429 -17.92 -23.17 5.32
CA LEU A 429 -17.90 -24.02 6.51
C LEU A 429 -18.93 -23.59 7.56
N HIS A 430 -19.22 -22.29 7.63
CA HIS A 430 -20.06 -21.69 8.68
C HIS A 430 -21.36 -21.08 8.15
N PHE A 431 -21.78 -21.41 6.92
CA PHE A 431 -22.91 -20.76 6.26
C PHE A 431 -24.21 -20.83 7.08
N ASN A 432 -24.56 -22.02 7.60
CA ASN A 432 -25.76 -22.21 8.40
C ASN A 432 -25.76 -21.35 9.68
N HIS A 433 -24.60 -21.26 10.36
CA HIS A 433 -24.44 -20.43 11.56
C HIS A 433 -24.59 -18.95 11.24
N LEU A 434 -23.95 -18.48 10.16
CA LEU A 434 -24.05 -17.10 9.71
C LEU A 434 -25.48 -16.70 9.34
N LEU A 435 -26.25 -17.59 8.70
CA LEU A 435 -27.67 -17.35 8.45
C LEU A 435 -28.46 -17.22 9.76
N THR A 436 -28.15 -18.02 10.78
CA THR A 436 -28.77 -17.89 12.11
C THR A 436 -28.44 -16.54 12.75
N VAL A 437 -27.18 -16.11 12.70
CA VAL A 437 -26.76 -14.79 13.19
C VAL A 437 -27.50 -13.69 12.44
N TYR A 438 -27.61 -13.79 11.12
CA TYR A 438 -28.33 -12.81 10.30
C TYR A 438 -29.83 -12.76 10.65
N GLU A 439 -30.49 -13.91 10.81
CA GLU A 439 -31.90 -13.96 11.20
C GLU A 439 -32.15 -13.27 12.55
N GLN A 440 -31.29 -13.53 13.54
CA GLN A 440 -31.41 -12.99 14.89
C GLN A 440 -31.06 -11.50 14.99
N THR A 441 -30.00 -11.07 14.30
CA THR A 441 -29.46 -9.70 14.46
C THR A 441 -30.00 -8.71 13.44
N VAL A 442 -30.30 -9.15 12.21
CA VAL A 442 -30.77 -8.29 11.12
C VAL A 442 -32.26 -8.46 10.90
N LEU A 443 -32.69 -9.68 10.56
CA LEU A 443 -34.08 -9.91 10.12
C LEU A 443 -35.08 -9.62 11.24
N GLN A 444 -34.83 -10.14 12.45
CA GLN A 444 -35.69 -9.89 13.62
C GLN A 444 -35.75 -8.39 13.97
N ARG A 445 -34.61 -7.68 13.90
CA ARG A 445 -34.53 -6.24 14.19
C ARG A 445 -35.40 -5.43 13.22
N ILE A 446 -35.32 -5.73 11.92
CA ILE A 446 -36.11 -5.08 10.86
C ILE A 446 -37.62 -5.40 10.98
N ILE A 447 -37.97 -6.63 11.34
CA ILE A 447 -39.38 -7.04 11.43
C ILE A 447 -40.08 -6.38 12.62
N LEU A 448 -39.40 -6.29 13.77
CA LEU A 448 -39.98 -5.78 15.00
C LEU A 448 -40.09 -4.24 14.99
N GLU A 449 -38.99 -3.53 14.72
CA GLU A 449 -38.94 -2.07 14.90
C GLU A 449 -38.10 -1.37 13.81
N PRO A 450 -38.56 -1.35 12.55
CA PRO A 450 -37.78 -0.75 11.46
C PRO A 450 -37.57 0.77 11.62
N THR A 451 -38.47 1.46 12.34
CA THR A 451 -38.41 2.91 12.57
C THR A 451 -37.41 3.32 13.67
N SER A 452 -36.95 2.40 14.52
CA SER A 452 -36.00 2.71 15.61
C SER A 452 -34.53 2.43 15.24
N ILE A 453 -34.29 1.92 14.03
CA ILE A 453 -32.97 1.55 13.53
C ILE A 453 -32.21 2.81 13.09
N ARG A 454 -30.97 2.96 13.57
CA ARG A 454 -30.12 4.12 13.25
C ARG A 454 -29.47 3.97 11.87
N GLU A 455 -29.10 5.07 11.23
CA GLU A 455 -28.41 5.06 9.92
C GLU A 455 -27.14 4.19 9.92
N LEU A 456 -26.32 4.29 10.99
CA LEU A 456 -25.11 3.49 11.14
C LEU A 456 -25.39 1.98 11.30
N GLU A 457 -26.54 1.64 11.88
CA GLU A 457 -27.01 0.25 12.04
C GLU A 457 -27.49 -0.29 10.68
N TRP A 458 -28.26 0.50 9.92
CA TRP A 458 -28.64 0.18 8.54
C TRP A 458 -27.42 -0.10 7.66
N GLU A 459 -26.42 0.79 7.68
CA GLU A 459 -25.20 0.62 6.89
C GLU A 459 -24.47 -0.69 7.23
N ALA A 460 -24.36 -1.02 8.52
CA ALA A 460 -23.73 -2.25 8.99
C ALA A 460 -24.51 -3.50 8.54
N MET A 461 -25.83 -3.50 8.71
CA MET A 461 -26.69 -4.62 8.30
C MET A 461 -26.66 -4.85 6.79
N GLN A 462 -26.66 -3.79 5.98
CA GLN A 462 -26.56 -3.87 4.52
C GLN A 462 -25.24 -4.47 4.05
N ARG A 463 -24.13 -4.03 4.65
CA ARG A 463 -22.81 -4.61 4.37
C ARG A 463 -22.74 -6.08 4.79
N PHE A 464 -23.33 -6.44 5.93
CA PHE A 464 -23.39 -7.84 6.35
C PHE A 464 -24.22 -8.69 5.38
N ALA A 465 -25.40 -8.21 4.96
CA ALA A 465 -26.23 -8.86 3.96
C ALA A 465 -25.48 -9.09 2.64
N LYS A 466 -24.72 -8.09 2.17
CA LYS A 466 -23.90 -8.18 0.97
C LYS A 466 -22.77 -9.21 1.12
N ASN A 467 -22.03 -9.17 2.21
CA ASN A 467 -20.88 -10.05 2.45
C ASN A 467 -21.29 -11.51 2.72
N LEU A 468 -22.52 -11.74 3.19
CA LEU A 468 -23.07 -13.07 3.46
C LEU A 468 -23.84 -13.61 2.25
N ILE A 469 -24.97 -12.99 1.92
CA ILE A 469 -25.96 -13.56 0.99
C ILE A 469 -25.50 -13.40 -0.46
N GLN A 470 -25.07 -12.20 -0.86
CA GLN A 470 -24.63 -11.97 -2.24
C GLN A 470 -23.39 -12.81 -2.55
N VAL A 471 -22.39 -12.84 -1.67
CA VAL A 471 -21.19 -13.69 -1.84
C VAL A 471 -21.54 -15.18 -1.85
N ALA A 472 -22.53 -15.62 -1.06
CA ALA A 472 -22.98 -17.02 -1.06
C ALA A 472 -23.58 -17.43 -2.42
N TYR A 473 -24.38 -16.57 -3.05
CA TYR A 473 -24.87 -16.79 -4.40
C TYR A 473 -23.75 -16.77 -5.43
N GLU A 474 -22.82 -15.81 -5.36
CA GLU A 474 -21.67 -15.71 -6.26
C GLU A 474 -20.76 -16.95 -6.20
N ARG A 475 -20.63 -17.57 -5.02
CA ARG A 475 -19.83 -18.79 -4.80
C ARG A 475 -20.61 -20.10 -4.96
N ASN A 476 -21.89 -20.06 -5.31
CA ASN A 476 -22.76 -21.24 -5.47
C ASN A 476 -22.81 -22.18 -4.25
N ILE A 477 -22.90 -21.63 -3.04
CA ILE A 477 -22.96 -22.42 -1.78
C ILE A 477 -24.36 -22.44 -1.14
N VAL A 478 -25.36 -21.88 -1.83
CA VAL A 478 -26.72 -21.65 -1.30
C VAL A 478 -27.61 -22.88 -1.30
N ASP A 479 -27.28 -23.93 -2.07
CA ASP A 479 -28.20 -25.03 -2.38
C ASP A 479 -28.78 -25.73 -1.14
N ALA A 480 -27.95 -25.97 -0.12
CA ALA A 480 -28.37 -26.63 1.12
C ALA A 480 -29.37 -25.80 1.95
N GLU A 481 -29.35 -24.47 1.82
CA GLU A 481 -30.16 -23.55 2.61
C GLU A 481 -31.13 -22.73 1.73
N LYS A 482 -31.36 -23.15 0.48
CA LYS A 482 -32.18 -22.41 -0.50
C LYS A 482 -33.58 -22.09 0.03
N GLU A 483 -34.25 -23.07 0.66
CA GLU A 483 -35.57 -22.86 1.24
C GLU A 483 -35.57 -21.85 2.39
N ARG A 484 -34.52 -21.85 3.22
CA ARG A 484 -34.37 -20.91 4.33
C ARG A 484 -34.19 -19.48 3.80
N LEU A 485 -33.32 -19.30 2.82
CA LEU A 485 -33.14 -18.03 2.12
C LEU A 485 -34.44 -17.52 1.49
N ASN A 486 -35.21 -18.41 0.85
CA ASN A 486 -36.51 -18.07 0.27
C ASN A 486 -37.51 -17.59 1.35
N ARG A 487 -37.57 -18.24 2.52
CA ARG A 487 -38.40 -17.78 3.64
C ARG A 487 -37.98 -16.41 4.16
N MET A 488 -36.68 -16.17 4.31
CA MET A 488 -36.13 -14.88 4.77
C MET A 488 -36.49 -13.76 3.78
N ARG A 489 -36.27 -14.00 2.49
CA ARG A 489 -36.68 -13.11 1.38
C ARG A 489 -38.16 -12.78 1.44
N ASP A 490 -39.03 -13.80 1.52
CA ASP A 490 -40.49 -13.61 1.55
C ASP A 490 -40.91 -12.79 2.76
N THR A 491 -40.29 -13.03 3.92
CA THR A 491 -40.55 -12.28 5.15
C THR A 491 -40.21 -10.79 4.99
N LEU A 492 -39.07 -10.47 4.37
CA LEU A 492 -38.69 -9.09 4.07
C LEU A 492 -39.68 -8.43 3.11
N VAL A 493 -40.03 -9.09 2.01
CA VAL A 493 -40.98 -8.55 1.03
C VAL A 493 -42.35 -8.30 1.66
N ASN A 494 -42.88 -9.26 2.43
CA ASN A 494 -44.16 -9.13 3.11
C ASN A 494 -44.17 -7.96 4.10
N LYS A 495 -43.06 -7.73 4.82
CA LYS A 495 -42.93 -6.57 5.71
C LYS A 495 -42.91 -5.26 4.91
N MET A 496 -42.13 -5.20 3.82
CA MET A 496 -42.01 -4.00 2.97
C MET A 496 -43.35 -3.58 2.34
N LEU A 497 -44.25 -4.52 2.03
CA LEU A 497 -45.58 -4.20 1.47
C LEU A 497 -46.40 -3.25 2.36
N ASN A 498 -46.16 -3.25 3.68
CA ASN A 498 -46.88 -2.43 4.64
C ASN A 498 -46.12 -1.14 5.05
N ILE A 499 -44.91 -0.92 4.52
CA ILE A 499 -44.13 0.29 4.81
C ILE A 499 -44.56 1.42 3.88
N THR A 500 -44.79 2.60 4.47
CA THR A 500 -45.13 3.85 3.77
C THR A 500 -44.00 4.87 3.82
N ASP A 501 -43.09 4.76 4.80
CA ASP A 501 -41.92 5.61 4.93
C ASP A 501 -40.92 5.30 3.80
N CYS A 502 -40.56 6.31 3.01
CA CYS A 502 -39.74 6.15 1.81
C CYS A 502 -38.28 5.82 2.15
N ASP A 503 -37.74 6.40 3.22
CA ASP A 503 -36.35 6.19 3.61
C ASP A 503 -36.18 4.80 4.19
N ILE A 504 -37.09 4.37 5.09
CA ILE A 504 -37.09 3.00 5.62
C ILE A 504 -37.28 1.97 4.50
N LEU A 505 -38.21 2.22 3.57
CA LEU A 505 -38.40 1.32 2.43
C LEU A 505 -37.14 1.23 1.57
N SER A 506 -36.45 2.36 1.35
CA SER A 506 -35.17 2.42 0.66
C SER A 506 -34.09 1.57 1.37
N GLU A 507 -33.95 1.69 2.69
CA GLU A 507 -32.98 0.90 3.46
C GLU A 507 -33.30 -0.61 3.43
N MET A 508 -34.59 -0.97 3.51
CA MET A 508 -35.05 -2.36 3.42
C MET A 508 -34.83 -2.95 2.01
N LEU A 509 -34.99 -2.16 0.95
CA LEU A 509 -34.69 -2.58 -0.42
C LEU A 509 -33.19 -2.86 -0.60
N SER A 510 -32.32 -2.08 0.03
CA SER A 510 -30.87 -2.34 0.05
C SER A 510 -30.54 -3.66 0.76
N ILE A 511 -31.19 -3.96 1.90
CA ILE A 511 -31.07 -5.24 2.62
C ILE A 511 -31.58 -6.41 1.79
N HIS A 512 -32.64 -6.23 1.01
CA HIS A 512 -33.20 -7.27 0.15
C HIS A 512 -32.36 -7.50 -1.12
N SER A 513 -31.68 -6.48 -1.65
CA SER A 513 -30.94 -6.56 -2.91
C SER A 513 -29.99 -7.77 -3.08
N PRO A 514 -29.30 -8.30 -2.03
CA PRO A 514 -28.50 -9.53 -2.12
C PRO A 514 -29.31 -10.80 -2.39
N PHE A 515 -30.59 -10.83 -2.02
CA PHE A 515 -31.49 -11.97 -2.24
C PHE A 515 -32.02 -12.04 -3.67
N LEU A 516 -31.72 -11.09 -4.55
CA LEU A 516 -32.29 -11.09 -5.90
C LEU A 516 -32.11 -12.42 -6.65
N PRO A 517 -30.97 -13.13 -6.60
CA PRO A 517 -30.83 -14.44 -7.27
C PRO A 517 -31.72 -15.56 -6.69
N SER A 518 -32.32 -15.39 -5.51
CA SER A 518 -33.21 -16.38 -4.90
C SER A 518 -34.53 -16.58 -5.66
N TYR A 519 -34.90 -15.68 -6.57
CA TYR A 519 -36.12 -15.78 -7.38
C TYR A 519 -35.99 -16.71 -8.59
N VAL A 520 -34.82 -17.32 -8.81
CA VAL A 520 -34.67 -18.36 -9.84
C VAL A 520 -35.71 -19.46 -9.59
N ASP A 521 -36.54 -19.71 -10.61
CA ASP A 521 -37.69 -20.63 -10.61
C ASP A 521 -38.90 -20.24 -9.74
N ASP A 522 -38.93 -19.03 -9.16
CA ASP A 522 -40.05 -18.51 -8.34
C ASP A 522 -40.58 -17.16 -8.87
N TYR A 523 -41.14 -17.21 -10.07
CA TYR A 523 -41.58 -16.02 -10.81
C TYR A 523 -42.82 -15.34 -10.22
N GLU A 524 -43.68 -16.05 -9.47
CA GLU A 524 -44.83 -15.45 -8.79
C GLU A 524 -44.39 -14.50 -7.66
N ARG A 525 -43.37 -14.90 -6.90
CA ARG A 525 -42.78 -14.02 -5.88
C ARG A 525 -41.96 -12.91 -6.51
N LEU A 526 -41.29 -13.16 -7.64
CA LEU A 526 -40.62 -12.11 -8.41
C LEU A 526 -41.61 -11.04 -8.88
N LYS A 527 -42.76 -11.45 -9.41
CA LYS A 527 -43.85 -10.54 -9.82
C LYS A 527 -44.32 -9.65 -8.67
N THR A 528 -44.48 -10.24 -7.49
CA THR A 528 -44.85 -9.50 -6.27
C THR A 528 -43.79 -8.46 -5.90
N TYR A 529 -42.51 -8.83 -5.97
CA TYR A 529 -41.39 -7.93 -5.70
C TYR A 529 -41.28 -6.80 -6.74
N VAL A 530 -41.44 -7.10 -8.03
CA VAL A 530 -41.48 -6.09 -9.09
C VAL A 530 -42.63 -5.11 -8.87
N SER A 531 -43.81 -5.59 -8.46
CA SER A 531 -44.94 -4.73 -8.09
C SER A 531 -44.61 -3.81 -6.91
N LEU A 532 -43.89 -4.31 -5.90
CA LEU A 532 -43.40 -3.49 -4.79
C LEU A 532 -42.44 -2.40 -5.28
N LEU A 533 -41.51 -2.70 -6.20
CA LEU A 533 -40.62 -1.68 -6.78
C LEU A 533 -41.40 -0.62 -7.57
N ARG A 534 -42.43 -1.02 -8.33
CA ARG A 534 -43.33 -0.08 -9.02
C ARG A 534 -44.07 0.82 -8.04
N ARG A 535 -44.61 0.26 -6.95
CA ARG A 535 -45.23 1.04 -5.87
C ARG A 535 -44.22 2.03 -5.28
N GLY A 536 -42.99 1.60 -5.03
CA GLY A 536 -41.91 2.46 -4.55
C GLY A 536 -41.66 3.66 -5.47
N LEU A 537 -41.66 3.47 -6.79
CA LEU A 537 -41.57 4.56 -7.76
C LEU A 537 -42.77 5.50 -7.72
N LEU A 538 -43.99 4.97 -7.66
CA LEU A 538 -45.22 5.79 -7.63
C LEU A 538 -45.36 6.60 -6.33
N MET A 539 -44.78 6.14 -5.23
CA MET A 539 -44.77 6.85 -3.94
C MET A 539 -43.64 7.86 -3.80
N SER A 540 -42.70 7.92 -4.76
CA SER A 540 -41.43 8.63 -4.60
C SER A 540 -41.44 10.12 -4.96
N SER A 541 -42.61 10.76 -5.09
CA SER A 541 -42.74 12.17 -5.47
C SER A 541 -41.85 13.10 -4.64
N ASP A 542 -41.66 12.79 -3.36
CA ASP A 542 -40.88 13.58 -2.40
C ASP A 542 -39.53 12.95 -2.00
N SER A 543 -39.20 11.73 -2.46
CA SER A 543 -37.96 11.01 -2.10
C SER A 543 -37.12 10.60 -3.32
N LYS A 544 -36.04 11.34 -3.57
CA LYS A 544 -35.09 11.06 -4.67
C LYS A 544 -34.26 9.79 -4.46
N THR A 545 -34.05 9.39 -3.20
CA THR A 545 -33.26 8.22 -2.81
C THR A 545 -33.99 6.92 -3.15
N LEU A 546 -35.25 6.80 -2.72
CA LEU A 546 -36.10 5.63 -2.99
C LEU A 546 -36.27 5.39 -4.49
N SER A 547 -36.59 6.44 -5.25
CA SER A 547 -36.75 6.35 -6.71
C SER A 547 -35.48 5.87 -7.40
N ARG A 548 -34.32 6.44 -7.05
CA ARG A 548 -33.02 6.01 -7.59
C ARG A 548 -32.73 4.54 -7.28
N HIS A 549 -33.00 4.10 -6.04
CA HIS A 549 -32.81 2.70 -5.65
C HIS A 549 -33.77 1.76 -6.37
N ALA A 550 -35.06 2.10 -6.45
CA ALA A 550 -36.06 1.30 -7.15
C ALA A 550 -35.73 1.15 -8.65
N VAL A 551 -35.33 2.23 -9.33
CA VAL A 551 -34.87 2.16 -10.73
C VAL A 551 -33.67 1.21 -10.87
N SER A 552 -32.67 1.34 -9.99
CA SER A 552 -31.48 0.47 -10.01
C SER A 552 -31.82 -1.00 -9.78
N LEU A 553 -32.78 -1.31 -8.90
CA LEU A 553 -33.20 -2.68 -8.60
C LEU A 553 -34.05 -3.28 -9.71
N ILE A 554 -34.90 -2.48 -10.37
CA ILE A 554 -35.63 -2.92 -11.57
C ILE A 554 -34.64 -3.29 -12.68
N LEU A 555 -33.64 -2.43 -12.94
CA LEU A 555 -32.59 -2.70 -13.91
C LEU A 555 -31.85 -4.00 -13.59
N ARG A 556 -31.43 -4.18 -12.34
CA ARG A 556 -30.75 -5.40 -11.89
C ARG A 556 -31.67 -6.64 -12.01
N ALA A 557 -32.95 -6.52 -11.68
CA ALA A 557 -33.92 -7.61 -11.81
C ALA A 557 -34.06 -8.06 -13.26
N VAL A 558 -34.16 -7.12 -14.20
CA VAL A 558 -34.22 -7.42 -15.64
C VAL A 558 -32.94 -8.08 -16.14
N GLN A 559 -31.77 -7.61 -15.73
CA GLN A 559 -30.48 -8.24 -16.07
C GLN A 559 -30.36 -9.66 -15.50
N THR A 560 -30.93 -9.91 -14.31
CA THR A 560 -30.84 -11.20 -13.63
C THR A 560 -31.84 -12.23 -14.19
N PHE A 561 -33.04 -11.78 -14.59
CA PHE A 561 -34.14 -12.65 -15.03
C PHE A 561 -34.64 -12.34 -16.44
N PRO A 562 -33.77 -12.31 -17.47
CA PRO A 562 -34.15 -11.85 -18.80
C PRO A 562 -35.33 -12.64 -19.39
N GLU A 563 -35.34 -13.97 -19.26
CA GLU A 563 -36.40 -14.84 -19.81
C GLU A 563 -37.79 -14.49 -19.25
N TYR A 564 -37.91 -14.26 -17.95
CA TYR A 564 -39.19 -13.84 -17.35
C TYR A 564 -39.68 -12.52 -17.93
N PHE A 565 -38.78 -11.55 -18.12
CA PHE A 565 -39.17 -10.24 -18.61
C PHE A 565 -39.42 -10.20 -20.13
N LYS A 566 -38.97 -11.19 -20.91
CA LYS A 566 -39.34 -11.33 -22.33
C LYS A 566 -40.86 -11.44 -22.50
N ASP A 567 -41.52 -12.20 -21.63
CA ASP A 567 -42.98 -12.38 -21.67
C ASP A 567 -43.75 -11.21 -21.05
N HIS A 568 -43.05 -10.29 -20.36
CA HIS A 568 -43.64 -9.18 -19.61
C HIS A 568 -43.23 -7.79 -20.14
N VAL A 569 -42.75 -7.70 -21.38
CA VAL A 569 -42.33 -6.43 -22.02
C VAL A 569 -43.42 -5.37 -21.97
N ALA A 570 -44.66 -5.73 -22.30
CA ALA A 570 -45.78 -4.77 -22.29
C ALA A 570 -46.00 -4.14 -20.92
N SER A 571 -45.81 -4.93 -19.85
CA SER A 571 -45.91 -4.44 -18.47
C SER A 571 -44.76 -3.51 -18.10
N MET A 572 -43.55 -3.77 -18.61
CA MET A 572 -42.42 -2.87 -18.42
C MET A 572 -42.60 -1.58 -19.20
N VAL A 573 -43.17 -1.63 -20.40
CA VAL A 573 -43.50 -0.44 -21.19
C VAL A 573 -44.59 0.40 -20.52
N SER A 574 -45.63 -0.21 -19.93
CA SER A 574 -46.69 0.55 -19.24
C SER A 574 -46.15 1.35 -18.05
N LEU A 575 -45.15 0.80 -17.34
CA LEU A 575 -44.52 1.45 -16.19
C LEU A 575 -44.04 2.87 -16.50
N TYR A 576 -43.49 3.11 -17.70
CA TYR A 576 -42.96 4.42 -18.07
C TYR A 576 -44.05 5.50 -18.08
N SER A 577 -45.20 5.18 -18.69
CA SER A 577 -46.36 6.07 -18.70
C SER A 577 -46.98 6.25 -17.31
N GLU A 578 -46.92 5.21 -16.47
CA GLU A 578 -47.42 5.28 -15.09
C GLU A 578 -46.59 6.23 -14.20
N VAL A 579 -45.27 6.31 -14.41
CA VAL A 579 -44.37 7.11 -13.56
C VAL A 579 -43.93 8.45 -14.17
N GLU A 580 -44.33 8.75 -15.42
CA GLU A 580 -43.86 9.93 -16.19
C GLU A 580 -43.99 11.26 -15.44
N GLU A 581 -45.11 11.45 -14.74
CA GLU A 581 -45.41 12.67 -13.98
C GLU A 581 -44.90 12.63 -12.52
N VAL A 582 -44.38 11.47 -12.07
CA VAL A 582 -44.02 11.24 -10.66
C VAL A 582 -42.51 11.33 -10.45
N ILE A 583 -41.71 10.75 -11.36
CA ILE A 583 -40.25 10.71 -11.22
C ILE A 583 -39.59 11.86 -11.96
N SER A 584 -38.42 12.28 -11.48
CA SER A 584 -37.65 13.32 -12.17
C SER A 584 -37.18 12.86 -13.55
N LYS A 585 -36.96 13.84 -14.43
CA LYS A 585 -36.35 13.64 -15.76
C LYS A 585 -35.07 12.79 -15.73
N MET A 586 -34.22 12.97 -14.72
CA MET A 586 -32.98 12.20 -14.54
C MET A 586 -33.25 10.74 -14.19
N GLN A 587 -34.24 10.47 -13.34
CA GLN A 587 -34.65 9.12 -12.98
C GLN A 587 -35.33 8.41 -14.15
N MET A 588 -36.13 9.14 -14.94
CA MET A 588 -36.70 8.61 -16.18
C MET A 588 -35.59 8.21 -17.16
N ALA A 589 -34.55 9.04 -17.33
CA ALA A 589 -33.38 8.70 -18.14
C ALA A 589 -32.65 7.43 -17.66
N GLN A 590 -32.64 7.17 -16.36
CA GLN A 590 -32.09 5.93 -15.79
C GLN A 590 -33.03 4.73 -15.98
N LEU A 591 -34.33 4.93 -15.84
CA LEU A 591 -35.32 3.87 -16.05
C LEU A 591 -35.32 3.39 -17.50
N LEU A 592 -35.18 4.29 -18.48
CA LEU A 592 -35.11 3.94 -19.91
C LEU A 592 -33.97 2.97 -20.26
N GLN A 593 -32.94 2.87 -19.42
CA GLN A 593 -31.88 1.85 -19.56
C GLN A 593 -32.43 0.43 -19.47
N VAL A 594 -33.54 0.21 -18.77
CA VAL A 594 -34.18 -1.10 -18.64
C VAL A 594 -34.72 -1.58 -19.99
N LEU A 595 -35.28 -0.69 -20.83
CA LEU A 595 -35.69 -1.04 -22.19
C LEU A 595 -34.48 -1.43 -23.06
N ALA A 596 -33.36 -0.73 -22.87
CA ALA A 596 -32.11 -1.03 -23.57
C ALA A 596 -31.59 -2.43 -23.19
N VAL A 597 -31.60 -2.80 -21.90
CA VAL A 597 -31.25 -4.16 -21.46
C VAL A 597 -32.21 -5.19 -22.06
N LEU A 598 -33.53 -4.96 -21.99
CA LEU A 598 -34.52 -5.90 -22.53
C LEU A 598 -34.29 -6.17 -24.03
N SER A 599 -33.92 -5.15 -24.79
CA SER A 599 -33.66 -5.28 -26.23
C SER A 599 -32.56 -6.30 -26.56
N ASN A 600 -31.64 -6.60 -25.64
CA ASN A 600 -30.60 -7.61 -25.84
C ASN A 600 -31.15 -9.05 -25.87
N TYR A 601 -32.32 -9.29 -25.27
CA TYR A 601 -32.85 -10.63 -25.00
C TYR A 601 -34.09 -10.98 -25.84
N ILE A 602 -34.82 -10.00 -26.35
CA ILE A 602 -35.97 -10.24 -27.23
C ILE A 602 -35.49 -10.91 -28.53
N ASP A 603 -36.29 -11.78 -29.15
CA ASP A 603 -35.92 -12.41 -30.44
C ASP A 603 -36.48 -11.65 -31.65
N ASP A 604 -37.67 -11.05 -31.52
CA ASP A 604 -38.31 -10.27 -32.58
C ASP A 604 -37.58 -8.94 -32.82
N GLU A 605 -36.92 -8.83 -33.98
CA GLU A 605 -36.19 -7.65 -34.43
C GLU A 605 -37.05 -6.37 -34.47
N ARG A 606 -38.36 -6.46 -34.75
CA ARG A 606 -39.26 -5.30 -34.75
C ARG A 606 -39.45 -4.78 -33.33
N VAL A 607 -39.68 -5.68 -32.39
CA VAL A 607 -39.86 -5.34 -30.96
C VAL A 607 -38.55 -4.80 -30.38
N LYS A 608 -37.40 -5.39 -30.72
CA LYS A 608 -36.07 -4.84 -30.35
C LYS A 608 -35.92 -3.39 -30.78
N LEU A 609 -36.19 -3.11 -32.05
CA LEU A 609 -36.04 -1.77 -32.62
C LEU A 609 -37.01 -0.78 -31.95
N GLU A 610 -38.23 -1.20 -31.67
CA GLU A 610 -39.20 -0.35 -30.96
C GLU A 610 -38.75 -0.04 -29.53
N LEU A 611 -38.26 -1.04 -28.79
CA LEU A 611 -37.69 -0.83 -27.45
C LEU A 611 -36.51 0.15 -27.48
N LEU A 612 -35.61 0.03 -28.45
CA LEU A 612 -34.48 0.96 -28.63
C LEU A 612 -34.94 2.37 -29.00
N ARG A 613 -35.97 2.50 -29.85
CA ARG A 613 -36.58 3.79 -30.19
C ARG A 613 -37.22 4.45 -28.98
N MET A 614 -37.92 3.70 -28.15
CA MET A 614 -38.47 4.21 -26.89
C MET A 614 -37.34 4.61 -25.92
N ALA A 615 -36.29 3.80 -25.81
CA ALA A 615 -35.18 4.03 -24.88
C ALA A 615 -34.36 5.28 -25.22
N ALA A 616 -34.04 5.49 -26.50
CA ALA A 616 -33.07 6.51 -26.92
C ALA A 616 -33.58 7.48 -28.00
N GLY A 617 -34.63 7.14 -28.75
CA GLY A 617 -35.11 7.91 -29.90
C GLY A 617 -35.38 9.39 -29.61
N PRO A 618 -36.22 9.74 -28.62
CA PRO A 618 -36.47 11.13 -28.24
C PRO A 618 -35.20 11.88 -27.84
N THR A 619 -34.27 11.19 -27.18
CA THR A 619 -32.99 11.76 -26.77
C THR A 619 -32.05 12.00 -27.95
N ILE A 620 -32.03 11.09 -28.94
CA ILE A 620 -31.27 11.25 -30.18
C ILE A 620 -31.78 12.44 -30.98
N GLU A 621 -33.10 12.58 -31.13
CA GLU A 621 -33.70 13.72 -31.84
C GLU A 621 -33.37 15.04 -31.13
N TYR A 622 -33.47 15.08 -29.81
CA TYR A 622 -33.11 16.26 -29.02
C TYR A 622 -31.64 16.66 -29.21
N LEU A 623 -30.70 15.72 -29.06
CA LEU A 623 -29.26 16.00 -29.23
C LEU A 623 -28.91 16.42 -30.65
N HIS A 624 -29.60 15.86 -31.65
CA HIS A 624 -29.44 16.28 -33.04
C HIS A 624 -29.94 17.72 -33.25
N ARG A 625 -31.10 18.07 -32.67
CA ARG A 625 -31.69 19.41 -32.75
C ARG A 625 -30.82 20.50 -32.12
N ILE A 626 -30.14 20.18 -31.01
CA ILE A 626 -29.25 21.12 -30.33
C ILE A 626 -27.80 21.06 -30.80
N SER A 627 -27.47 20.27 -31.82
CA SER A 627 -26.08 20.11 -32.31
C SER A 627 -25.37 21.44 -32.60
N TRP A 628 -26.12 22.46 -33.05
CA TRP A 628 -25.63 23.82 -33.26
C TRP A 628 -24.98 24.44 -32.02
N SER A 629 -25.39 24.06 -30.81
CA SER A 629 -24.85 24.62 -29.55
C SER A 629 -23.43 24.13 -29.25
N PHE A 630 -22.93 23.13 -29.98
CA PHE A 630 -21.57 22.57 -29.85
C PHE A 630 -20.65 22.96 -31.02
N GLU A 631 -21.12 23.76 -31.98
CA GLU A 631 -20.30 24.17 -33.14
C GLU A 631 -19.19 25.15 -32.76
N ASP A 632 -19.39 25.97 -31.73
CA ASP A 632 -18.36 26.84 -31.17
C ASP A 632 -18.62 27.17 -29.69
N VAL A 633 -17.61 27.75 -29.03
CA VAL A 633 -17.69 28.08 -27.60
C VAL A 633 -18.70 29.19 -27.31
N SER A 634 -18.94 30.12 -28.24
CA SER A 634 -19.94 31.18 -28.05
C SER A 634 -21.36 30.62 -28.01
N ALA A 635 -21.68 29.70 -28.93
CA ALA A 635 -22.95 29.00 -28.96
C ALA A 635 -23.15 28.16 -27.69
N PHE A 636 -22.10 27.47 -27.23
CA PHE A 636 -22.14 26.68 -25.99
C PHE A 636 -22.40 27.55 -24.75
N VAL A 637 -21.67 28.67 -24.63
CA VAL A 637 -21.80 29.62 -23.52
C VAL A 637 -23.21 30.20 -23.46
N LYS A 638 -23.75 30.64 -24.61
CA LYS A 638 -25.12 31.18 -24.71
C LYS A 638 -26.19 30.13 -24.41
N PHE A 639 -26.04 28.92 -24.93
CA PHE A 639 -26.98 27.82 -24.68
C PHE A 639 -27.09 27.49 -23.19
N ASN A 640 -25.95 27.49 -22.49
CA ASN A 640 -25.86 27.26 -21.06
C ASN A 640 -25.99 28.54 -20.22
N ALA A 641 -26.21 29.72 -20.82
CA ALA A 641 -26.33 31.00 -20.12
C ALA A 641 -25.16 31.36 -19.19
N PHE A 642 -23.92 31.00 -19.54
CA PHE A 642 -22.74 31.39 -18.76
C PHE A 642 -22.30 32.85 -18.98
N ASP A 643 -22.94 33.56 -19.92
CA ASP A 643 -22.75 34.97 -20.24
C ASP A 643 -23.62 35.93 -19.40
N THR A 644 -24.50 35.40 -18.54
CA THR A 644 -25.44 36.20 -17.73
C THR A 644 -25.28 35.98 -16.23
N ALA A 645 -25.55 37.02 -15.42
CA ALA A 645 -25.65 36.90 -13.96
C ALA A 645 -26.90 36.10 -13.56
N ARG A 646 -26.80 35.26 -12.53
CA ARG A 646 -27.92 34.44 -12.05
C ARG A 646 -28.98 35.35 -11.39
N THR A 647 -30.13 35.50 -12.03
CA THR A 647 -31.31 36.20 -11.47
C THR A 647 -32.48 35.22 -11.30
N VAL A 648 -33.48 35.59 -10.49
CA VAL A 648 -34.69 34.77 -10.22
C VAL A 648 -35.50 34.46 -11.50
N ALA A 649 -35.26 35.17 -12.61
CA ALA A 649 -35.86 34.90 -13.93
C ALA A 649 -35.19 33.74 -14.71
N ALA A 650 -34.27 32.98 -14.10
CA ALA A 650 -33.43 31.96 -14.74
C ALA A 650 -34.09 30.58 -14.96
N ASP A 651 -35.40 30.43 -14.73
CA ASP A 651 -36.06 29.12 -14.77
C ASP A 651 -36.02 28.46 -16.16
N SER A 652 -36.19 29.22 -17.25
CA SER A 652 -36.13 28.66 -18.62
C SER A 652 -34.70 28.28 -19.07
N LEU A 653 -33.69 29.03 -18.64
CA LEU A 653 -32.27 28.77 -18.98
C LEU A 653 -31.70 27.60 -18.15
N THR A 654 -32.20 27.41 -16.93
CA THR A 654 -31.92 26.23 -16.11
C THR A 654 -32.45 24.95 -16.79
N MET A 655 -33.54 25.05 -17.57
CA MET A 655 -34.09 23.88 -18.28
C MET A 655 -33.16 23.35 -19.37
N ASN A 656 -32.44 24.21 -20.10
CA ASN A 656 -31.47 23.74 -21.10
C ASN A 656 -30.40 22.85 -20.47
N ARG A 657 -29.86 23.26 -19.31
CA ARG A 657 -28.84 22.51 -18.59
C ARG A 657 -29.36 21.16 -18.09
N ILE A 658 -30.59 21.16 -17.54
CA ILE A 658 -31.26 19.94 -17.05
C ILE A 658 -31.54 18.98 -18.22
N GLU A 659 -32.05 19.47 -19.34
CA GLU A 659 -32.34 18.65 -20.52
C GLU A 659 -31.07 18.06 -21.15
N LEU A 660 -29.99 18.84 -21.25
CA LEU A 660 -28.71 18.34 -21.72
C LEU A 660 -28.18 17.23 -20.79
N ARG A 661 -28.19 17.46 -19.47
CA ARG A 661 -27.74 16.46 -18.49
C ARG A 661 -28.59 15.18 -18.54
N ARG A 662 -29.91 15.33 -18.68
CA ARG A 662 -30.84 14.21 -18.87
C ARG A 662 -30.49 13.42 -20.12
N ALA A 663 -30.31 14.11 -21.24
CA ALA A 663 -30.00 13.48 -22.52
C ALA A 663 -28.68 12.70 -22.49
N LEU A 664 -27.61 13.29 -21.93
CA LEU A 664 -26.32 12.64 -21.78
C LEU A 664 -26.41 11.42 -20.85
N THR A 665 -27.10 11.54 -19.72
CA THR A 665 -27.31 10.42 -18.78
C THR A 665 -28.07 9.26 -19.42
N CYS A 666 -29.10 9.56 -20.21
CA CYS A 666 -29.86 8.58 -20.97
C CYS A 666 -28.97 7.83 -21.97
N ILE A 667 -28.25 8.55 -22.86
CA ILE A 667 -27.38 7.91 -23.86
C ILE A 667 -26.27 7.11 -23.18
N GLN A 668 -25.62 7.67 -22.16
CA GLN A 668 -24.58 6.98 -21.41
C GLN A 668 -25.08 5.63 -20.90
N GLY A 669 -26.24 5.64 -20.24
CA GLY A 669 -26.84 4.43 -19.68
C GLY A 669 -27.22 3.41 -20.75
N VAL A 670 -27.98 3.83 -21.76
CA VAL A 670 -28.45 2.95 -22.85
C VAL A 670 -27.26 2.28 -23.57
N VAL A 671 -26.21 3.05 -23.90
CA VAL A 671 -25.01 2.52 -24.57
C VAL A 671 -24.28 1.49 -23.69
N GLN A 672 -24.18 1.73 -22.38
CA GLN A 672 -23.54 0.78 -21.45
C GLN A 672 -24.28 -0.56 -21.37
N GLN A 673 -25.61 -0.52 -21.48
CA GLN A 673 -26.47 -1.69 -21.30
C GLN A 673 -26.59 -2.60 -22.53
N VAL A 674 -26.50 -2.07 -23.75
CA VAL A 674 -26.69 -2.88 -24.96
C VAL A 674 -25.47 -3.74 -25.32
N ASN A 675 -25.71 -4.81 -26.08
CA ASN A 675 -24.66 -5.64 -26.69
C ASN A 675 -24.00 -4.94 -27.90
N SER A 676 -22.79 -5.36 -28.26
CA SER A 676 -22.02 -4.77 -29.37
C SER A 676 -22.68 -4.93 -30.74
N SER A 677 -23.53 -5.95 -30.91
CA SER A 677 -24.31 -6.18 -32.13
C SER A 677 -25.61 -5.36 -32.22
N SER A 678 -25.91 -4.52 -31.23
CA SER A 678 -27.17 -3.76 -31.18
C SER A 678 -27.30 -2.74 -32.32
N GLN A 679 -28.51 -2.64 -32.88
CA GLN A 679 -28.86 -1.63 -33.88
C GLN A 679 -28.74 -0.19 -33.35
N LEU A 680 -28.68 -0.01 -32.02
CA LEU A 680 -28.45 1.29 -31.39
C LEU A 680 -27.21 1.99 -31.96
N GLY A 681 -26.13 1.25 -32.26
CA GLY A 681 -24.91 1.85 -32.82
C GLY A 681 -25.18 2.60 -34.12
N THR A 682 -26.08 2.09 -34.97
CA THR A 682 -26.48 2.78 -36.21
C THR A 682 -27.41 3.97 -35.95
N MET A 683 -28.30 3.87 -34.95
CA MET A 683 -29.20 4.96 -34.55
C MET A 683 -28.45 6.18 -34.00
N LEU A 684 -27.26 5.97 -33.42
CA LEU A 684 -26.44 7.02 -32.82
C LEU A 684 -25.59 7.79 -33.84
N ILE A 685 -25.48 7.32 -35.09
CA ILE A 685 -24.68 7.97 -36.15
C ILE A 685 -24.90 9.49 -36.24
N PRO A 686 -26.16 10.01 -36.24
CA PRO A 686 -26.41 11.45 -36.37
C PRO A 686 -25.92 12.30 -35.20
N ILE A 687 -25.61 11.69 -34.05
CA ILE A 687 -25.25 12.41 -32.82
C ILE A 687 -23.86 12.05 -32.28
N TYR A 688 -23.15 11.07 -32.86
CA TYR A 688 -21.74 10.83 -32.50
C TYR A 688 -20.91 12.11 -32.53
N PRO A 689 -20.98 12.96 -33.58
CA PRO A 689 -20.23 14.21 -33.60
C PRO A 689 -20.53 15.15 -32.43
N CYS A 690 -21.77 15.15 -31.90
CA CYS A 690 -22.16 16.03 -30.80
C CYS A 690 -21.29 15.81 -29.55
N PHE A 691 -20.92 14.56 -29.23
CA PHE A 691 -20.12 14.27 -28.03
C PHE A 691 -18.68 14.79 -28.15
N PHE A 692 -18.06 14.61 -29.32
CA PHE A 692 -16.71 15.10 -29.59
C PHE A 692 -16.67 16.62 -29.69
N LYS A 693 -17.69 17.23 -30.33
CA LYS A 693 -17.84 18.70 -30.39
C LYS A 693 -18.07 19.31 -29.02
N LEU A 694 -18.90 18.69 -28.18
CA LEU A 694 -19.10 19.11 -26.79
C LEU A 694 -17.78 19.06 -26.01
N THR A 695 -17.05 17.95 -26.09
CA THR A 695 -15.72 17.85 -25.46
C THR A 695 -14.79 18.95 -25.94
N ARG A 696 -14.74 19.22 -27.26
CA ARG A 696 -13.92 20.30 -27.81
C ARG A 696 -14.28 21.65 -27.21
N CYS A 697 -15.56 22.01 -27.17
CA CYS A 697 -16.01 23.25 -26.55
C CYS A 697 -15.58 23.34 -25.09
N LEU A 698 -15.70 22.24 -24.33
CA LEU A 698 -15.27 22.18 -22.93
C LEU A 698 -13.76 22.35 -22.77
N MET A 699 -12.94 21.77 -23.66
CA MET A 699 -11.49 21.96 -23.67
C MET A 699 -11.12 23.40 -24.06
N GLU A 700 -11.84 23.97 -25.02
CA GLU A 700 -11.62 25.33 -25.52
C GLU A 700 -12.10 26.42 -24.54
N LEU A 701 -12.90 26.11 -23.52
CA LEU A 701 -13.24 27.05 -22.44
C LEU A 701 -12.00 27.57 -21.69
N HIS A 702 -10.89 26.81 -21.72
CA HIS A 702 -9.64 27.20 -21.10
C HIS A 702 -8.85 28.26 -21.89
N LEU A 703 -9.22 28.54 -23.14
CA LEU A 703 -8.61 29.60 -23.95
C LEU A 703 -8.97 30.99 -23.38
N GLU A 704 -7.98 31.86 -23.22
CA GLU A 704 -8.18 33.22 -22.68
C GLU A 704 -9.21 34.03 -23.47
N GLN A 705 -9.20 33.93 -24.80
CA GLN A 705 -10.21 34.59 -25.65
C GLN A 705 -11.65 34.11 -25.38
N ASN A 706 -11.82 32.86 -24.95
CA ASN A 706 -13.13 32.27 -24.68
C ASN A 706 -13.60 32.56 -23.25
N LYS A 707 -12.69 32.71 -22.28
CA LYS A 707 -13.03 33.17 -20.92
C LYS A 707 -13.69 34.55 -20.94
N ALA A 708 -13.33 35.41 -21.89
CA ALA A 708 -13.95 36.72 -22.07
C ALA A 708 -15.45 36.65 -22.46
N LEU A 709 -15.92 35.51 -22.98
CA LEU A 709 -17.34 35.28 -23.30
C LEU A 709 -18.16 34.98 -22.03
N LEU A 710 -17.52 34.61 -20.93
CA LEU A 710 -18.17 34.30 -19.66
C LEU A 710 -18.50 35.59 -18.89
N HIS A 711 -19.59 35.54 -18.14
CA HIS A 711 -19.94 36.56 -17.16
C HIS A 711 -18.81 36.72 -16.12
N GLU A 712 -18.64 37.93 -15.59
CA GLU A 712 -17.54 38.27 -14.66
C GLU A 712 -17.48 37.35 -13.43
N SER A 713 -18.64 36.87 -12.95
CA SER A 713 -18.72 35.94 -11.80
C SER A 713 -18.15 34.54 -12.07
N PHE A 714 -18.07 34.12 -13.33
CA PHE A 714 -17.67 32.76 -13.73
C PHE A 714 -16.30 32.71 -14.41
N ARG A 715 -15.81 33.86 -14.90
CA ARG A 715 -14.64 33.98 -15.78
C ARG A 715 -13.42 33.20 -15.31
N ASP A 716 -13.07 33.31 -14.03
CA ASP A 716 -11.85 32.72 -13.47
C ASP A 716 -12.10 31.47 -12.61
N SER A 717 -13.37 31.10 -12.40
CA SER A 717 -13.78 30.15 -11.37
C SER A 717 -14.52 28.93 -11.92
N LEU A 718 -15.11 29.01 -13.12
CA LEU A 718 -15.97 27.97 -13.68
C LEU A 718 -15.23 26.67 -14.00
N THR A 719 -13.99 26.76 -14.47
CA THR A 719 -13.22 25.59 -14.91
C THR A 719 -12.26 25.02 -13.85
N ASN A 720 -12.20 25.66 -12.68
CA ASN A 720 -11.30 25.27 -11.59
C ASN A 720 -11.67 23.88 -11.04
N MET A 721 -10.74 23.30 -10.28
CA MET A 721 -10.93 22.00 -9.64
C MET A 721 -12.13 22.02 -8.67
N VAL A 722 -12.92 20.94 -8.67
CA VAL A 722 -13.97 20.75 -7.65
C VAL A 722 -13.38 20.06 -6.41
N ALA A 723 -13.99 20.29 -5.24
CA ALA A 723 -13.49 19.75 -3.98
C ALA A 723 -13.36 18.20 -3.99
N SER A 724 -14.30 17.51 -4.65
CA SER A 724 -14.27 16.05 -4.80
C SER A 724 -13.08 15.55 -5.64
N GLU A 725 -12.65 16.30 -6.67
CA GLU A 725 -11.46 15.96 -7.46
C GLU A 725 -10.18 16.17 -6.66
N ARG A 726 -10.08 17.29 -5.92
CA ARG A 726 -8.93 17.57 -5.04
C ARG A 726 -8.78 16.44 -4.01
N GLN A 727 -9.91 16.02 -3.43
CA GLN A 727 -9.96 14.91 -2.48
C GLN A 727 -9.48 13.58 -3.09
N GLN A 728 -9.95 13.23 -4.29
CA GLN A 728 -9.54 12.00 -4.97
C GLN A 728 -8.03 11.94 -5.23
N ILE A 729 -7.36 13.08 -5.38
CA ILE A 729 -5.90 13.15 -5.56
C ILE A 729 -5.20 12.80 -4.25
N TYR A 730 -5.56 13.41 -3.13
CA TYR A 730 -5.02 13.08 -1.80
C TYR A 730 -5.21 11.59 -1.47
N CYS A 731 -6.41 11.05 -1.71
CA CYS A 731 -6.74 9.65 -1.46
C CYS A 731 -5.98 8.65 -2.35
N SER A 732 -5.40 9.10 -3.47
CA SER A 732 -4.69 8.22 -4.41
C SER A 732 -3.20 8.06 -4.11
N VAL A 733 -2.65 8.89 -3.22
CA VAL A 733 -1.26 8.78 -2.74
C VAL A 733 -1.18 7.95 -1.45
N GLY A 734 -2.19 8.02 -0.58
CA GLY A 734 -2.32 7.17 0.61
C GLY A 734 -3.14 5.89 0.33
N GLU A 735 -2.75 4.76 0.93
CA GLU A 735 -3.56 3.54 0.87
C GLU A 735 -4.94 3.77 1.52
N ASN A 736 -5.98 3.81 0.68
CA ASN A 736 -7.41 3.77 1.04
C ASN A 736 -7.85 4.84 2.07
N ILE A 737 -7.65 6.12 1.75
CA ILE A 737 -8.32 7.21 2.46
C ILE A 737 -9.72 7.36 1.85
N GLU A 738 -10.79 6.85 2.46
CA GLU A 738 -12.15 7.38 2.17
C GLU A 738 -12.42 8.53 3.13
N VAL A 739 -13.21 9.51 2.69
CA VAL A 739 -13.60 10.64 3.53
C VAL A 739 -14.69 10.22 4.49
N ILE A 740 -14.56 10.65 5.75
CA ILE A 740 -15.67 10.68 6.67
C ILE A 740 -16.69 11.68 6.12
N SER A 741 -17.81 11.19 5.60
CA SER A 741 -18.98 12.03 5.35
C SER A 741 -19.65 12.39 6.68
N THR A 742 -18.91 12.94 7.65
CA THR A 742 -19.49 13.48 8.88
C THR A 742 -20.05 14.85 8.55
N ARG A 743 -21.38 14.86 8.43
CA ARG A 743 -22.27 15.95 8.02
C ARG A 743 -22.40 16.05 6.50
N PRO A 744 -23.63 16.19 5.96
CA PRO A 744 -23.75 16.90 4.70
C PRO A 744 -23.07 18.23 4.96
N ALA A 745 -21.94 18.48 4.30
CA ALA A 745 -21.45 19.83 4.17
C ALA A 745 -22.69 20.65 3.85
N VAL A 746 -22.98 21.67 4.66
CA VAL A 746 -23.85 22.75 4.23
C VAL A 746 -23.24 23.12 2.89
N VAL A 747 -23.84 22.62 1.80
CA VAL A 747 -23.35 22.87 0.46
C VAL A 747 -23.47 24.35 0.40
N ASP A 748 -22.31 25.02 0.49
CA ASP A 748 -22.25 26.45 0.36
C ASP A 748 -22.83 26.68 -1.02
N ASN A 749 -24.10 27.12 -1.05
CA ASN A 749 -24.92 27.21 -2.25
C ASN A 749 -24.46 28.42 -3.06
N ASP A 750 -23.16 28.67 -3.08
CA ASP A 750 -22.51 29.60 -3.97
C ASP A 750 -22.84 29.15 -5.41
N PRO A 751 -23.54 30.00 -6.19
CA PRO A 751 -23.90 29.69 -7.56
C PRO A 751 -22.71 29.19 -8.39
N VAL A 752 -21.51 29.73 -8.16
CA VAL A 752 -20.29 29.36 -8.89
C VAL A 752 -19.91 27.89 -8.65
N THR A 753 -20.04 27.40 -7.43
CA THR A 753 -19.74 26.00 -7.08
C THR A 753 -20.68 25.03 -7.80
N VAL A 754 -21.97 25.38 -7.90
CA VAL A 754 -22.96 24.58 -8.65
C VAL A 754 -22.63 24.56 -10.14
N GLU A 755 -22.28 25.71 -10.73
CA GLU A 755 -21.92 25.78 -12.15
C GLU A 755 -20.62 25.03 -12.47
N ARG A 756 -19.61 25.15 -11.59
CA ARG A 756 -18.35 24.40 -11.70
C ARG A 756 -18.59 22.89 -11.65
N GLN A 757 -19.45 22.43 -10.75
CA GLN A 757 -19.84 21.02 -10.67
C GLN A 757 -20.57 20.57 -11.94
N TYR A 758 -21.44 21.41 -12.50
CA TYR A 758 -22.12 21.09 -13.77
C TYR A 758 -21.14 20.93 -14.94
N VAL A 759 -20.18 21.84 -15.10
CA VAL A 759 -19.16 21.75 -16.16
C VAL A 759 -18.26 20.52 -15.96
N HIS A 760 -17.88 20.21 -14.72
CA HIS A 760 -17.16 18.97 -14.39
C HIS A 760 -17.95 17.72 -14.80
N ASP A 761 -19.23 17.63 -14.39
CA ASP A 761 -20.10 16.50 -14.72
C ASP A 761 -20.27 16.32 -16.24
N LEU A 762 -20.43 17.42 -17.00
CA LEU A 762 -20.53 17.38 -18.46
C LEU A 762 -19.27 16.79 -19.09
N ASN A 763 -18.09 17.17 -18.59
CA ASN A 763 -16.81 16.68 -19.09
C ASN A 763 -16.71 15.16 -18.85
N GLU A 764 -16.92 14.72 -17.61
CA GLU A 764 -16.88 13.31 -17.20
C GLU A 764 -17.88 12.43 -17.98
N GLN A 765 -19.10 12.93 -18.20
CA GLN A 765 -20.14 12.23 -18.95
C GLN A 765 -19.79 12.14 -20.44
N ALA A 766 -19.33 13.23 -21.06
CA ALA A 766 -18.95 13.22 -22.48
C ALA A 766 -17.82 12.21 -22.74
N VAL A 767 -16.75 12.22 -21.93
CA VAL A 767 -15.66 11.23 -22.02
C VAL A 767 -16.19 9.81 -21.82
N THR A 768 -17.08 9.61 -20.85
CA THR A 768 -17.67 8.29 -20.56
C THR A 768 -18.53 7.77 -21.71
N ILE A 769 -19.32 8.64 -22.36
CA ILE A 769 -20.14 8.27 -23.51
C ILE A 769 -19.24 7.90 -24.70
N ILE A 770 -18.22 8.71 -24.99
CA ILE A 770 -17.26 8.41 -26.06
C ILE A 770 -16.58 7.06 -25.80
N ALA A 771 -16.07 6.84 -24.60
CA ALA A 771 -15.41 5.59 -24.22
C ALA A 771 -16.35 4.38 -24.31
N ALA A 772 -17.59 4.50 -23.84
CA ALA A 772 -18.58 3.43 -23.90
C ALA A 772 -19.01 3.14 -25.34
N ALA A 773 -19.24 4.17 -26.15
CA ALA A 773 -19.64 4.03 -27.54
C ALA A 773 -18.55 3.38 -28.38
N VAL A 774 -17.29 3.82 -28.22
CA VAL A 774 -16.13 3.24 -28.91
C VAL A 774 -15.88 1.79 -28.46
N GLY A 775 -16.05 1.49 -27.18
CA GLY A 775 -15.91 0.13 -26.66
C GLY A 775 -17.01 -0.82 -27.14
N LYS A 776 -18.23 -0.34 -27.36
CA LYS A 776 -19.38 -1.16 -27.79
C LYS A 776 -19.53 -1.26 -29.30
N PHE A 777 -19.26 -0.19 -30.03
CA PHE A 777 -19.49 -0.08 -31.48
C PHE A 777 -18.24 0.36 -32.26
N PRO A 778 -17.07 -0.29 -32.08
CA PRO A 778 -15.82 0.14 -32.70
C PRO A 778 -15.91 0.13 -34.23
N GLU A 779 -16.48 -0.92 -34.82
CA GLU A 779 -16.62 -1.07 -36.27
C GLU A 779 -17.51 0.00 -36.92
N ILE A 780 -18.42 0.61 -36.16
CA ILE A 780 -19.28 1.69 -36.69
C ILE A 780 -18.52 3.01 -36.59
N ILE A 781 -18.00 3.33 -35.41
CA ILE A 781 -17.43 4.66 -35.11
C ILE A 781 -16.13 4.89 -35.88
N PHE A 782 -15.22 3.93 -35.92
CA PHE A 782 -13.95 4.11 -36.63
C PHE A 782 -14.10 4.14 -38.16
N ASN A 783 -15.22 3.67 -38.69
CA ASN A 783 -15.54 3.74 -40.13
C ASN A 783 -16.40 4.95 -40.49
N LEU A 784 -16.68 5.87 -39.56
CA LEU A 784 -17.36 7.13 -39.87
C LEU A 784 -16.44 8.02 -40.74
N PRO A 785 -16.95 8.62 -41.84
CA PRO A 785 -16.15 9.51 -42.69
C PRO A 785 -15.56 10.71 -41.94
N VAL A 786 -16.25 11.18 -40.89
CA VAL A 786 -15.84 12.32 -40.07
C VAL A 786 -14.89 11.94 -38.93
N MET A 787 -14.60 10.65 -38.71
CA MET A 787 -13.80 10.21 -37.56
C MET A 787 -12.42 10.90 -37.44
N PRO A 788 -11.66 11.15 -38.53
CA PRO A 788 -10.40 11.89 -38.42
C PRO A 788 -10.57 13.30 -37.82
N GLU A 789 -11.63 14.01 -38.22
CA GLU A 789 -11.97 15.33 -37.68
C GLU A 789 -12.37 15.21 -36.19
N LEU A 790 -13.17 14.20 -35.85
CA LEU A 790 -13.58 13.95 -34.46
C LEU A 790 -12.38 13.64 -33.54
N LEU A 791 -11.39 12.88 -34.00
CA LEU A 791 -10.15 12.65 -33.25
C LEU A 791 -9.36 13.94 -33.09
N ASN A 792 -9.30 14.77 -34.13
CA ASN A 792 -8.58 16.04 -34.08
C ASN A 792 -9.17 17.02 -33.03
N PHE A 793 -10.49 17.03 -32.87
CA PHE A 793 -11.19 17.80 -31.83
C PHE A 793 -10.71 17.50 -30.40
N LEU A 794 -10.25 16.28 -30.13
CA LEU A 794 -9.79 15.85 -28.82
C LEU A 794 -8.34 16.21 -28.50
N ILE A 795 -7.56 16.64 -29.51
CA ILE A 795 -6.11 16.82 -29.38
C ILE A 795 -5.62 18.23 -29.75
N THR A 796 -6.43 19.02 -30.46
CA THR A 796 -6.01 20.33 -30.99
C THR A 796 -5.53 21.27 -29.87
N ASN A 797 -6.33 21.42 -28.81
CA ASN A 797 -6.08 22.34 -27.69
C ASN A 797 -5.68 21.63 -26.40
N ILE A 798 -5.13 20.41 -26.50
CA ILE A 798 -4.80 19.58 -25.34
C ILE A 798 -3.81 20.26 -24.38
N ASP A 799 -2.88 21.09 -24.86
CA ASP A 799 -1.87 21.80 -24.06
C ASP A 799 -2.43 22.91 -23.15
N LEU A 800 -3.69 23.30 -23.35
CA LEU A 800 -4.33 24.36 -22.56
C LEU A 800 -5.20 23.79 -21.45
N VAL A 801 -5.56 22.51 -21.53
CA VAL A 801 -6.41 21.85 -20.53
C VAL A 801 -5.59 21.60 -19.25
N PRO A 802 -6.08 21.97 -18.06
CA PRO A 802 -5.38 21.67 -16.82
C PRO A 802 -5.15 20.17 -16.63
N VAL A 803 -3.97 19.80 -16.12
CA VAL A 803 -3.52 18.40 -16.07
C VAL A 803 -4.44 17.52 -15.24
N PHE A 804 -5.02 18.05 -14.15
CA PHE A 804 -5.98 17.31 -13.33
C PHE A 804 -7.23 16.85 -14.10
N ARG A 805 -7.65 17.60 -15.14
CA ARG A 805 -8.77 17.22 -16.02
C ARG A 805 -8.40 16.10 -16.99
N LEU A 806 -7.12 15.98 -17.35
CA LEU A 806 -6.65 14.94 -18.26
C LEU A 806 -6.64 13.55 -17.61
N ARG A 807 -6.75 13.45 -16.27
CA ARG A 807 -6.78 12.18 -15.55
C ARG A 807 -7.87 11.22 -16.06
N HIS A 808 -9.09 11.72 -16.24
CA HIS A 808 -10.19 10.90 -16.74
C HIS A 808 -10.00 10.47 -18.19
N TRP A 809 -9.42 11.35 -19.01
CA TRP A 809 -9.01 11.01 -20.38
C TRP A 809 -7.95 9.90 -20.38
N ILE A 810 -6.92 9.99 -19.54
CA ILE A 810 -5.87 8.97 -19.41
C ILE A 810 -6.46 7.61 -19.00
N LYS A 811 -7.29 7.60 -17.95
CA LYS A 811 -7.85 6.34 -17.39
C LYS A 811 -8.89 5.69 -18.28
N LYS A 812 -9.69 6.49 -18.98
CA LYS A 812 -10.91 6.02 -19.65
C LYS A 812 -10.94 6.41 -21.12
N GLY A 813 -10.94 7.71 -21.43
CA GLY A 813 -11.13 8.21 -22.79
C GLY A 813 -10.09 7.70 -23.80
N TRP A 814 -8.83 8.11 -23.66
CA TRP A 814 -7.73 7.71 -24.53
C TRP A 814 -7.50 6.20 -24.50
N LYS A 815 -7.61 5.60 -23.32
CA LYS A 815 -7.50 4.15 -23.13
C LYS A 815 -8.52 3.38 -23.99
N SER A 816 -9.79 3.79 -23.97
CA SER A 816 -10.84 3.16 -24.78
C SER A 816 -10.68 3.41 -26.27
N ILE A 817 -10.32 4.63 -26.68
CA ILE A 817 -10.12 4.97 -28.11
C ILE A 817 -8.99 4.12 -28.71
N LEU A 818 -7.84 4.04 -28.04
CA LEU A 818 -6.70 3.28 -28.54
C LEU A 818 -6.94 1.76 -28.42
N GLY A 819 -7.46 1.31 -27.28
CA GLY A 819 -7.63 -0.10 -26.96
C GLY A 819 -8.71 -0.82 -27.77
N CYS A 820 -9.75 -0.11 -28.19
CA CYS A 820 -10.88 -0.70 -28.93
C CYS A 820 -10.80 -0.45 -30.44
N CYS A 821 -9.76 0.23 -30.94
CA CYS A 821 -9.60 0.46 -32.37
C CYS A 821 -9.27 -0.86 -33.11
N PRO A 822 -10.04 -1.24 -34.15
CA PRO A 822 -9.70 -2.38 -34.99
C PRO A 822 -8.35 -2.17 -35.68
N ALA A 823 -7.55 -3.23 -35.82
CA ALA A 823 -6.19 -3.12 -36.37
C ALA A 823 -6.13 -2.49 -37.77
N VAL A 824 -7.17 -2.68 -38.59
CA VAL A 824 -7.30 -2.08 -39.93
C VAL A 824 -7.32 -0.54 -39.86
N ASN A 825 -7.80 0.02 -38.76
CA ASN A 825 -8.01 1.45 -38.56
C ASN A 825 -6.92 2.13 -37.72
N TYR A 826 -5.87 1.41 -37.30
CA TYR A 826 -4.72 2.01 -36.60
C TYR A 826 -4.12 3.25 -37.27
N PRO A 827 -4.03 3.35 -38.63
CA PRO A 827 -3.52 4.56 -39.27
C PRO A 827 -4.25 5.85 -38.86
N LEU A 828 -5.54 5.78 -38.50
CA LEU A 828 -6.32 6.94 -38.02
C LEU A 828 -5.81 7.49 -36.68
N LEU A 829 -5.15 6.65 -35.88
CA LEU A 829 -4.67 7.00 -34.54
C LEU A 829 -3.32 7.71 -34.54
N LYS A 830 -2.66 7.84 -35.69
CA LYS A 830 -1.28 8.35 -35.79
C LYS A 830 -1.13 9.74 -35.16
N ASP A 831 -1.85 10.74 -35.69
CA ASP A 831 -1.71 12.11 -35.23
C ASP A 831 -2.27 12.28 -33.81
N PHE A 832 -3.33 11.53 -33.50
CA PHE A 832 -3.94 11.45 -32.17
C PHE A 832 -2.94 11.00 -31.10
N PHE A 833 -2.26 9.87 -31.32
CA PHE A 833 -1.30 9.34 -30.37
C PHE A 833 -0.07 10.23 -30.25
N VAL A 834 0.51 10.68 -31.38
CA VAL A 834 1.70 11.56 -31.39
C VAL A 834 1.44 12.82 -30.57
N ARG A 835 0.28 13.45 -30.75
CA ARG A 835 -0.06 14.69 -30.06
C ARG A 835 -0.22 14.49 -28.55
N ILE A 836 -0.86 13.39 -28.13
CA ILE A 836 -1.01 13.04 -26.71
C ILE A 836 0.36 12.83 -26.07
N VAL A 837 1.21 11.99 -26.66
CA VAL A 837 2.47 11.63 -26.03
C VAL A 837 3.46 12.79 -25.98
N SER A 838 3.46 13.65 -26.99
CA SER A 838 4.28 14.87 -27.01
C SER A 838 3.79 15.90 -25.98
N SER A 839 2.48 16.13 -25.87
CA SER A 839 1.88 17.03 -24.87
C SER A 839 2.20 16.58 -23.44
N MET A 840 1.95 15.30 -23.14
CA MET A 840 2.18 14.75 -21.81
C MET A 840 3.66 14.73 -21.44
N GLN A 841 4.55 14.42 -22.38
CA GLN A 841 5.99 14.49 -22.13
C GLN A 841 6.40 15.90 -21.66
N GLY A 842 6.03 16.95 -22.41
CA GLY A 842 6.39 18.32 -22.07
C GLY A 842 5.81 18.76 -20.73
N ARG A 843 4.54 18.45 -20.47
CA ARG A 843 3.85 18.80 -19.22
C ARG A 843 4.47 18.14 -18.01
N LEU A 844 4.72 16.82 -18.08
CA LEU A 844 5.34 16.11 -16.97
C LEU A 844 6.74 16.63 -16.70
N GLN A 845 7.53 16.94 -17.74
CA GLN A 845 8.84 17.56 -17.56
C GLN A 845 8.75 18.90 -16.82
N THR A 846 7.81 19.79 -17.19
CA THR A 846 7.59 21.06 -16.49
C THR A 846 7.15 20.84 -15.04
N MET A 847 6.13 20.00 -14.81
CA MET A 847 5.61 19.75 -13.46
C MET A 847 6.70 19.19 -12.53
N TRP A 848 7.48 18.22 -13.00
CA TRP A 848 8.59 17.65 -12.23
C TRP A 848 9.72 18.65 -11.99
N ALA A 849 9.98 19.57 -12.92
CA ALA A 849 10.91 20.67 -12.70
C ALA A 849 10.40 21.62 -11.60
N ASP A 850 9.13 21.99 -11.64
CA ASP A 850 8.51 22.90 -10.66
C ASP A 850 8.59 22.32 -9.24
N ILE A 851 8.21 21.06 -9.03
CA ILE A 851 8.26 20.42 -7.70
C ILE A 851 9.69 20.10 -7.24
N SER A 852 10.66 20.03 -8.15
CA SER A 852 12.07 19.79 -7.76
C SER A 852 12.69 20.95 -6.98
N HIS A 853 12.06 22.13 -7.04
CA HIS A 853 12.47 23.35 -6.33
C HIS A 853 11.83 23.50 -4.94
N ILE A 854 10.95 22.58 -4.52
CA ILE A 854 10.35 22.62 -3.17
C ILE A 854 11.46 22.48 -2.14
N ASP A 855 11.53 23.45 -1.23
CA ASP A 855 12.52 23.50 -0.16
C ASP A 855 12.01 22.75 1.07
N TYR A 856 12.40 21.48 1.17
CA TYR A 856 12.07 20.62 2.31
C TYR A 856 12.84 20.97 3.59
N ASP A 857 13.78 21.93 3.57
CA ASP A 857 14.38 22.46 4.81
C ASP A 857 13.38 23.37 5.56
N SER A 858 12.29 23.78 4.90
CA SER A 858 11.14 24.49 5.47
C SER A 858 9.86 23.65 5.43
N GLU A 859 8.87 23.96 6.27
CA GLU A 859 7.57 23.27 6.22
C GLU A 859 6.85 23.65 4.91
N PRO A 860 6.62 22.68 4.00
CA PRO A 860 6.01 22.96 2.71
C PRO A 860 4.55 23.39 2.89
N THR A 861 4.10 24.29 2.03
CA THR A 861 2.70 24.74 2.04
C THR A 861 1.75 23.64 1.57
N GLU A 862 0.47 23.71 1.96
CA GLU A 862 -0.55 22.74 1.52
C GLU A 862 -0.64 22.67 -0.02
N GLU A 863 -0.45 23.79 -0.71
CA GLU A 863 -0.51 23.84 -2.17
C GLU A 863 0.74 23.25 -2.84
N GLU A 864 1.92 23.40 -2.25
CA GLU A 864 3.13 22.71 -2.71
C GLU A 864 2.99 21.19 -2.57
N LEU A 865 2.54 20.72 -1.39
CA LEU A 865 2.25 19.31 -1.15
C LEU A 865 1.17 18.77 -2.11
N PHE A 866 0.12 19.57 -2.36
CA PHE A 866 -0.91 19.20 -3.32
C PHE A 866 -0.36 19.06 -4.74
N ASN A 867 0.49 19.99 -5.18
CA ASN A 867 1.10 19.96 -6.51
C ASN A 867 2.07 18.78 -6.66
N GLU A 868 2.82 18.44 -5.61
CA GLU A 868 3.63 17.23 -5.56
C GLU A 868 2.76 15.97 -5.72
N HIS A 869 1.69 15.85 -4.92
CA HIS A 869 0.76 14.74 -5.01
C HIS A 869 0.12 14.61 -6.40
N LEU A 870 -0.38 15.71 -6.97
CA LEU A 870 -0.94 15.73 -8.32
C LEU A 870 0.08 15.25 -9.35
N THR A 871 1.33 15.72 -9.26
CA THR A 871 2.44 15.35 -10.15
C THR A 871 2.74 13.85 -10.09
N CYS A 872 2.84 13.28 -8.89
CA CYS A 872 3.03 11.84 -8.69
C CYS A 872 1.85 11.03 -9.26
N VAL A 873 0.62 11.42 -8.93
CA VAL A 873 -0.60 10.71 -9.35
C VAL A 873 -0.75 10.69 -10.87
N ILE A 874 -0.64 11.85 -11.54
CA ILE A 874 -0.77 11.92 -13.00
C ILE A 874 0.36 11.14 -13.69
N SER A 875 1.58 11.19 -13.16
CA SER A 875 2.72 10.47 -13.73
C SER A 875 2.49 8.95 -13.68
N ARG A 876 2.02 8.44 -12.53
CA ARG A 876 1.69 7.02 -12.35
C ARG A 876 0.54 6.58 -13.26
N GLU A 877 -0.52 7.39 -13.36
CA GLU A 877 -1.68 7.12 -14.22
C GLU A 877 -1.30 7.10 -15.70
N TYR A 878 -0.50 8.07 -16.13
CA TYR A 878 -0.01 8.16 -17.51
C TYR A 878 0.96 7.02 -17.85
N MET A 879 1.83 6.63 -16.92
CA MET A 879 2.71 5.47 -17.10
C MET A 879 1.90 4.17 -17.28
N ASN A 880 0.84 3.98 -16.50
CA ASN A 880 -0.06 2.84 -16.68
C ASN A 880 -0.78 2.88 -18.03
N PHE A 881 -1.13 4.06 -18.53
CA PHE A 881 -1.68 4.23 -19.86
C PHE A 881 -0.67 3.86 -20.97
N LEU A 882 0.59 4.28 -20.86
CA LEU A 882 1.64 3.86 -21.80
C LEU A 882 1.88 2.34 -21.75
N ARG A 883 1.91 1.76 -20.55
CA ARG A 883 1.95 0.29 -20.37
C ARG A 883 0.79 -0.39 -21.07
N PHE A 884 -0.43 0.12 -20.93
CA PHE A 884 -1.59 -0.43 -21.62
C PHE A 884 -1.45 -0.37 -23.15
N CYS A 885 -0.89 0.71 -23.70
CA CYS A 885 -0.71 0.85 -25.14
C CYS A 885 0.31 -0.16 -25.70
N TYR A 886 1.39 -0.43 -24.96
CA TYR A 886 2.50 -1.25 -25.43
C TYR A 886 2.48 -2.70 -24.95
N LEU A 887 1.93 -2.99 -23.78
CA LEU A 887 2.01 -4.30 -23.12
C LEU A 887 0.64 -5.01 -23.08
N PRO A 888 0.60 -6.35 -23.05
CA PRO A 888 -0.63 -7.11 -22.82
C PRO A 888 -1.20 -6.90 -21.40
N SER A 889 -2.52 -6.95 -21.25
CA SER A 889 -3.24 -6.68 -19.99
C SER A 889 -2.87 -7.59 -18.81
N ASP A 890 -2.34 -8.80 -19.06
CA ASP A 890 -2.05 -9.82 -18.02
C ASP A 890 -0.56 -9.87 -17.59
N CYS A 891 0.21 -8.82 -17.86
CA CYS A 891 1.67 -8.85 -17.74
C CYS A 891 2.21 -8.48 -16.35
N GLU A 892 1.37 -8.35 -15.31
CA GLU A 892 1.86 -8.08 -13.94
C GLU A 892 2.70 -9.26 -13.38
N ASP A 893 2.49 -10.50 -13.86
CA ASP A 893 3.15 -11.72 -13.34
C ASP A 893 3.91 -12.60 -14.37
N ARG A 894 3.89 -12.27 -15.67
CA ARG A 894 4.54 -13.11 -16.72
C ARG A 894 5.94 -12.60 -17.06
N LYS A 895 6.89 -13.53 -17.22
CA LYS A 895 8.27 -13.28 -17.71
C LYS A 895 8.36 -12.94 -19.21
N ASP A 896 7.22 -12.84 -19.89
CA ASP A 896 7.14 -12.64 -21.33
C ASP A 896 6.94 -11.14 -21.60
N HIS A 897 7.97 -10.47 -22.11
CA HIS A 897 8.01 -9.00 -22.30
C HIS A 897 7.56 -8.59 -23.72
N SER A 898 6.73 -9.41 -24.37
CA SER A 898 6.23 -9.15 -25.72
C SER A 898 5.27 -7.97 -25.79
N LEU A 899 5.32 -7.20 -26.89
CA LEU A 899 4.41 -6.09 -27.14
C LEU A 899 3.00 -6.57 -27.52
N SER A 900 1.99 -5.75 -27.22
CA SER A 900 0.62 -5.93 -27.73
C SER A 900 0.56 -5.68 -29.24
N SER A 901 -0.53 -6.05 -29.92
CA SER A 901 -0.71 -5.78 -31.36
C SER A 901 -0.64 -4.29 -31.70
N LEU A 902 -1.24 -3.44 -30.85
CA LEU A 902 -1.15 -2.00 -30.97
C LEU A 902 0.27 -1.51 -30.67
N GLY A 903 0.90 -2.02 -29.61
CA GLY A 903 2.26 -1.68 -29.23
C GLY A 903 3.27 -1.97 -30.33
N GLU A 904 3.18 -3.13 -30.95
CA GLU A 904 4.00 -3.53 -32.09
C GLU A 904 3.81 -2.58 -33.27
N TRP A 905 2.55 -2.24 -33.60
CA TRP A 905 2.25 -1.30 -34.69
C TRP A 905 2.79 0.11 -34.40
N LEU A 906 2.61 0.63 -33.18
CA LEU A 906 3.12 1.94 -32.76
C LEU A 906 4.64 2.00 -32.84
N PHE A 907 5.31 0.93 -32.37
CA PHE A 907 6.77 0.83 -32.37
C PHE A 907 7.33 0.75 -33.79
N MET A 908 6.86 -0.19 -34.61
CA MET A 908 7.37 -0.42 -35.97
C MET A 908 7.18 0.79 -36.89
N ASN A 909 6.09 1.54 -36.71
CA ASN A 909 5.82 2.75 -37.47
C ASN A 909 6.40 4.02 -36.83
N LYS A 910 7.15 3.90 -35.71
CA LYS A 910 7.78 4.99 -34.97
C LYS A 910 6.79 6.11 -34.56
N ILE A 911 5.56 5.74 -34.20
CA ILE A 911 4.49 6.70 -33.87
C ILE A 911 4.70 7.23 -32.46
N GLY A 912 5.21 8.46 -32.34
CA GLY A 912 5.45 9.11 -31.03
C GLY A 912 6.53 8.43 -30.17
N LEU A 913 7.31 7.54 -30.77
CA LEU A 913 8.23 6.64 -30.06
C LEU A 913 9.28 7.40 -29.22
N SER A 914 9.83 8.51 -29.74
CA SER A 914 10.79 9.33 -29.00
C SER A 914 10.20 9.86 -27.69
N SER A 915 8.99 10.42 -27.72
CA SER A 915 8.30 10.91 -26.51
C SER A 915 7.99 9.81 -25.50
N VAL A 916 7.63 8.62 -25.98
CA VAL A 916 7.38 7.45 -25.13
C VAL A 916 8.66 6.98 -24.44
N ILE A 917 9.76 6.82 -25.19
CA ILE A 917 11.06 6.42 -24.64
C ILE A 917 11.55 7.46 -23.62
N MET A 918 11.52 8.75 -23.99
CA MET A 918 11.94 9.83 -23.09
C MET A 918 11.10 9.83 -21.81
N THR A 919 9.77 9.70 -21.91
CA THR A 919 8.92 9.64 -20.73
C THR A 919 9.25 8.42 -19.87
N ALA A 920 9.23 7.21 -20.44
CA ALA A 920 9.43 5.96 -19.71
C ALA A 920 10.77 5.91 -18.95
N PHE A 921 11.85 6.33 -19.60
CA PHE A 921 13.18 6.32 -18.98
C PHE A 921 13.44 7.51 -18.05
N SER A 922 12.88 8.69 -18.35
CA SER A 922 12.91 9.82 -17.41
C SER A 922 12.15 9.50 -16.13
N SER A 923 11.05 8.75 -16.19
CA SER A 923 10.28 8.32 -15.01
C SER A 923 11.07 7.47 -14.02
N LEU A 924 12.17 6.83 -14.44
CA LEU A 924 13.09 6.13 -13.54
C LEU A 924 13.96 7.10 -12.72
N THR A 925 14.08 8.36 -13.14
CA THR A 925 14.97 9.36 -12.55
C THR A 925 14.22 10.46 -11.78
N LEU A 926 12.93 10.27 -11.50
CA LEU A 926 12.07 11.22 -10.77
C LEU A 926 11.91 10.78 -9.31
N ARG A 927 11.64 11.71 -8.39
CA ARG A 927 11.54 11.45 -6.93
C ARG A 927 10.26 10.70 -6.53
N ASP A 928 9.98 9.56 -7.18
CA ASP A 928 8.84 8.68 -6.90
C ASP A 928 9.20 7.22 -7.20
N SER A 929 9.54 6.45 -6.15
CA SER A 929 9.98 5.06 -6.31
C SER A 929 8.88 4.14 -6.86
N LEU A 930 7.60 4.44 -6.58
CA LEU A 930 6.47 3.69 -7.12
C LEU A 930 6.30 3.90 -8.64
N LEU A 931 6.51 5.13 -9.11
CA LEU A 931 6.55 5.44 -10.54
C LEU A 931 7.72 4.72 -11.22
N ALA A 932 8.90 4.74 -10.62
CA ALA A 932 10.07 4.03 -11.15
C ALA A 932 9.78 2.52 -11.29
N LEU A 933 9.23 1.89 -10.24
CA LEU A 933 8.81 0.48 -10.25
C LEU A 933 7.79 0.18 -11.36
N LYS A 934 6.76 1.01 -11.51
CA LYS A 934 5.76 0.86 -12.57
C LYS A 934 6.36 0.98 -13.97
N SER A 935 7.43 1.76 -14.14
CA SER A 935 8.07 2.01 -15.44
C SER A 935 8.94 0.84 -15.92
N ILE A 936 9.42 -0.03 -15.02
CA ILE A 936 10.39 -1.10 -15.32
C ILE A 936 9.91 -2.02 -16.46
N ALA A 937 8.67 -2.49 -16.40
CA ALA A 937 8.15 -3.45 -17.38
C ALA A 937 8.15 -2.86 -18.81
N LEU A 938 7.73 -1.59 -18.95
CA LEU A 938 7.74 -0.91 -20.23
C LEU A 938 9.17 -0.64 -20.71
N CYS A 939 10.07 -0.24 -19.82
CA CYS A 939 11.48 -0.01 -20.17
C CYS A 939 12.16 -1.29 -20.69
N LYS A 940 11.87 -2.45 -20.10
CA LYS A 940 12.36 -3.74 -20.59
C LYS A 940 11.86 -4.04 -21.99
N ALA A 941 10.55 -4.00 -22.21
CA ALA A 941 9.94 -4.31 -23.50
C ALA A 941 10.45 -3.37 -24.62
N LEU A 942 10.59 -2.07 -24.34
CA LEU A 942 11.16 -1.12 -25.28
C LEU A 942 12.64 -1.40 -25.59
N SER A 943 13.42 -1.85 -24.59
CA SER A 943 14.84 -2.20 -24.77
C SER A 943 15.01 -3.45 -25.62
N GLU A 944 14.18 -4.47 -25.39
CA GLU A 944 14.17 -5.70 -26.21
C GLU A 944 13.80 -5.41 -27.66
N LYS A 945 12.82 -4.53 -27.89
CA LYS A 945 12.37 -4.16 -29.23
C LYS A 945 13.29 -3.19 -29.95
N LEU A 946 14.07 -2.38 -29.23
CA LEU A 946 15.06 -1.48 -29.83
C LEU A 946 16.10 -2.23 -30.68
N VAL A 947 16.33 -3.52 -30.41
CA VAL A 947 17.20 -4.39 -31.21
C VAL A 947 16.84 -4.39 -32.70
N GLU A 948 15.54 -4.29 -33.03
CA GLU A 948 15.06 -4.32 -34.42
C GLU A 948 15.34 -3.02 -35.18
N CYS A 949 15.51 -1.90 -34.46
CA CYS A 949 15.78 -0.58 -35.04
C CYS A 949 16.82 0.19 -34.23
N TYR A 950 17.95 -0.46 -33.95
CA TYR A 950 18.93 0.02 -32.98
C TYR A 950 19.50 1.40 -33.34
N ASP A 951 19.54 2.27 -32.33
CA ASP A 951 20.16 3.58 -32.34
C ASP A 951 21.06 3.69 -31.09
N ASP A 952 22.33 4.01 -31.31
CA ASP A 952 23.35 4.00 -30.25
C ASP A 952 23.11 5.11 -29.21
N GLU A 953 22.68 6.29 -29.64
CA GLU A 953 22.40 7.42 -28.73
C GLU A 953 21.21 7.09 -27.82
N VAL A 954 20.17 6.47 -28.40
CA VAL A 954 19.00 6.01 -27.65
C VAL A 954 19.38 4.90 -26.66
N GLY A 955 20.18 3.93 -27.08
CA GLY A 955 20.65 2.85 -26.20
C GLY A 955 21.50 3.36 -25.04
N VAL A 956 22.38 4.33 -25.29
CA VAL A 956 23.17 5.02 -24.25
C VAL A 956 22.25 5.78 -23.30
N TYR A 957 21.28 6.55 -23.81
CA TYR A 957 20.31 7.27 -22.99
C TYR A 957 19.53 6.34 -22.04
N MET A 958 19.02 5.21 -22.57
CA MET A 958 18.30 4.20 -21.78
C MET A 958 19.14 3.66 -20.62
N LEU A 959 20.41 3.30 -20.89
CA LEU A 959 21.32 2.80 -19.87
C LEU A 959 21.65 3.87 -18.83
N VAL A 960 21.91 5.11 -19.25
CA VAL A 960 22.20 6.24 -18.35
C VAL A 960 21.03 6.51 -17.41
N CYS A 961 19.79 6.56 -17.92
CA CYS A 961 18.60 6.73 -17.07
C CYS A 961 18.44 5.60 -16.04
N ALA A 962 18.64 4.35 -16.46
CA ALA A 962 18.57 3.22 -15.54
C ALA A 962 19.68 3.28 -14.47
N ILE A 963 20.90 3.71 -14.82
CA ILE A 963 21.98 3.91 -13.84
C ILE A 963 21.67 5.07 -12.88
N ARG A 964 21.17 6.20 -13.39
CA ARG A 964 20.76 7.35 -12.57
C ARG A 964 19.63 7.01 -11.60
N SER A 965 18.71 6.12 -11.96
CA SER A 965 17.68 5.65 -11.03
C SER A 965 18.24 5.00 -9.78
N LEU A 966 19.43 4.38 -9.86
CA LEU A 966 20.11 3.81 -8.69
C LEU A 966 20.69 4.89 -7.79
N GLN A 967 21.06 6.06 -8.33
CA GLN A 967 21.51 7.21 -7.53
C GLN A 967 20.39 7.82 -6.71
N LEU A 968 19.13 7.61 -7.12
CA LEU A 968 17.96 8.16 -6.44
C LEU A 968 17.26 7.13 -5.55
N HIS A 969 17.06 5.91 -6.06
CA HIS A 969 16.26 4.86 -5.42
C HIS A 969 17.08 3.63 -5.02
N GLY A 970 18.41 3.65 -5.18
CA GLY A 970 19.25 2.47 -4.92
C GLY A 970 19.20 1.98 -3.47
N ALA A 971 18.92 2.88 -2.52
CA ALA A 971 18.72 2.58 -1.11
C ALA A 971 17.31 2.07 -0.75
N ASP A 972 16.33 2.20 -1.65
CA ASP A 972 14.96 1.76 -1.41
C ASP A 972 14.91 0.22 -1.36
N GLU A 973 14.35 -0.33 -0.28
CA GLU A 973 14.32 -1.77 -0.03
C GLU A 973 13.54 -2.56 -1.09
N VAL A 974 12.53 -1.93 -1.70
CA VAL A 974 11.64 -2.56 -2.69
C VAL A 974 12.14 -2.30 -4.10
N ALA A 975 12.55 -1.06 -4.42
CA ALA A 975 12.91 -0.63 -5.77
C ALA A 975 14.37 -0.92 -6.17
N GLY A 976 15.32 -0.90 -5.22
CA GLY A 976 16.74 -1.01 -5.54
C GLY A 976 17.12 -2.29 -6.28
N THR A 977 16.60 -3.45 -5.85
CA THR A 977 16.92 -4.75 -6.50
C THR A 977 16.31 -4.89 -7.90
N PRO A 978 15.03 -4.56 -8.14
CA PRO A 978 14.45 -4.49 -9.48
C PRO A 978 15.20 -3.55 -10.44
N LEU A 979 15.65 -2.37 -9.98
CA LEU A 979 16.38 -1.42 -10.81
C LEU A 979 17.78 -1.93 -11.19
N ILE A 980 18.50 -2.58 -10.26
CA ILE A 980 19.78 -3.25 -10.59
C ILE A 980 19.56 -4.32 -11.68
N ALA A 981 18.47 -5.07 -11.58
CA ALA A 981 18.11 -6.06 -12.59
C ALA A 981 17.77 -5.42 -13.95
N LEU A 982 17.11 -4.24 -13.95
CA LEU A 982 16.83 -3.48 -15.15
C LEU A 982 18.13 -2.99 -15.83
N VAL A 983 19.09 -2.44 -15.08
CA VAL A 983 20.39 -2.02 -15.65
C VAL A 983 21.11 -3.19 -16.32
N PHE A 984 21.19 -4.34 -15.63
CA PHE A 984 21.79 -5.55 -16.21
C PHE A 984 21.06 -5.99 -17.48
N HIS A 985 19.72 -5.99 -17.45
CA HIS A 985 18.89 -6.39 -18.57
C HIS A 985 19.12 -5.51 -19.80
N ILE A 986 19.04 -4.18 -19.65
CA ILE A 986 19.28 -3.23 -20.75
C ILE A 986 20.67 -3.42 -21.34
N TYR A 987 21.70 -3.50 -20.48
CA TYR A 987 23.06 -3.73 -20.93
C TYR A 987 23.17 -5.04 -21.72
N CYS A 988 22.65 -6.15 -21.18
CA CYS A 988 22.72 -7.46 -21.81
C CYS A 988 22.03 -7.50 -23.18
N VAL A 989 20.85 -6.90 -23.30
CA VAL A 989 20.05 -6.90 -24.53
C VAL A 989 20.71 -6.04 -25.62
N LEU A 990 21.18 -4.84 -25.26
CA LEU A 990 21.71 -3.89 -26.23
C LEU A 990 23.20 -4.10 -26.55
N ARG A 991 23.94 -4.83 -25.71
CA ARG A 991 25.39 -4.99 -25.84
C ARG A 991 25.84 -5.53 -27.19
N ARG A 992 25.07 -6.40 -27.83
CA ARG A 992 25.39 -6.95 -29.16
C ARG A 992 25.47 -5.88 -30.25
N PHE A 993 24.76 -4.76 -30.06
CA PHE A 993 24.57 -3.72 -31.08
C PHE A 993 25.39 -2.46 -30.80
N SER A 994 25.94 -2.32 -29.58
CA SER A 994 26.67 -1.13 -29.15
C SER A 994 28.07 -1.44 -28.65
N ASN A 995 29.03 -0.62 -29.07
CA ASN A 995 30.36 -0.56 -28.47
C ASN A 995 30.50 0.60 -27.48
N SER A 996 29.49 1.46 -27.36
CA SER A 996 29.49 2.64 -26.51
C SER A 996 29.04 2.34 -25.07
N LEU A 997 28.22 1.31 -24.84
CA LEU A 997 27.74 0.95 -23.49
C LEU A 997 28.86 0.67 -22.48
N PRO A 998 29.98 -0.03 -22.81
CA PRO A 998 31.10 -0.16 -21.90
C PRO A 998 31.70 1.19 -21.47
N GLN A 999 31.69 2.21 -22.35
CA GLN A 999 32.19 3.54 -22.03
C GLN A 999 31.29 4.26 -21.02
N VAL A 1000 29.99 3.97 -21.00
CA VAL A 1000 29.07 4.46 -19.96
C VAL A 1000 29.42 3.83 -18.62
N LEU A 1001 29.72 2.52 -18.59
CA LEU A 1001 30.13 1.84 -17.35
C LEU A 1001 31.47 2.35 -16.82
N MET A 1002 32.38 2.77 -17.69
CA MET A 1002 33.64 3.42 -17.31
C MET A 1002 33.46 4.76 -16.58
N GLN A 1003 32.29 5.40 -16.70
CA GLN A 1003 31.97 6.65 -16.00
C GLN A 1003 31.42 6.42 -14.59
N VAL A 1004 31.17 5.17 -14.19
CA VAL A 1004 30.73 4.84 -12.83
C VAL A 1004 31.87 5.14 -11.85
N PRO A 1005 31.62 5.90 -10.76
CA PRO A 1005 32.65 6.20 -9.77
C PRO A 1005 33.24 4.93 -9.17
N GLU A 1006 34.55 4.97 -8.87
CA GLU A 1006 35.28 3.88 -8.20
C GLU A 1006 35.40 2.55 -8.99
N VAL A 1007 35.14 2.56 -10.30
CA VAL A 1007 35.28 1.37 -11.17
C VAL A 1007 36.57 1.45 -11.99
N THR A 1008 37.31 0.34 -12.07
CA THR A 1008 38.53 0.23 -12.90
C THR A 1008 38.22 -0.39 -14.27
N GLN A 1009 39.08 -0.13 -15.25
CA GLN A 1009 38.97 -0.69 -16.60
C GLN A 1009 38.90 -2.22 -16.59
N GLU A 1010 39.74 -2.88 -15.79
CA GLU A 1010 39.75 -4.34 -15.66
C GLU A 1010 38.41 -4.91 -15.19
N VAL A 1011 37.72 -4.21 -14.28
CA VAL A 1011 36.42 -4.64 -13.76
C VAL A 1011 35.33 -4.53 -14.82
N VAL A 1012 35.33 -3.44 -15.62
CA VAL A 1012 34.40 -3.28 -16.75
C VAL A 1012 34.67 -4.31 -17.82
N GLU A 1013 35.93 -4.55 -18.19
CA GLU A 1013 36.30 -5.56 -19.18
C GLU A 1013 35.90 -6.97 -18.74
N ALA A 1014 36.14 -7.32 -17.47
CA ALA A 1014 35.73 -8.61 -16.92
C ALA A 1014 34.20 -8.79 -16.93
N PHE A 1015 33.46 -7.75 -16.56
CA PHE A 1015 31.99 -7.76 -16.63
C PHE A 1015 31.50 -7.90 -18.08
N ASP A 1016 32.06 -7.11 -18.98
CA ASP A 1016 31.66 -7.05 -20.39
C ASP A 1016 31.93 -8.37 -21.13
N ASN A 1017 33.10 -8.99 -20.90
CA ASN A 1017 33.44 -10.29 -21.48
C ASN A 1017 32.46 -11.37 -21.02
N LYS A 1018 32.03 -11.32 -19.76
CA LYS A 1018 31.04 -12.26 -19.21
C LYS A 1018 29.66 -12.08 -19.82
N VAL A 1019 29.22 -10.83 -19.99
CA VAL A 1019 27.94 -10.54 -20.67
C VAL A 1019 28.01 -10.99 -22.13
N ARG A 1020 29.11 -10.73 -22.85
CA ARG A 1020 29.31 -11.22 -24.22
C ARG A 1020 29.21 -12.73 -24.32
N ALA A 1021 29.86 -13.47 -23.41
CA ALA A 1021 29.76 -14.93 -23.36
C ALA A 1021 28.31 -15.41 -23.14
N MET A 1022 27.50 -14.70 -22.35
CA MET A 1022 26.08 -15.03 -22.20
C MET A 1022 25.27 -14.75 -23.47
N VAL A 1023 25.50 -13.61 -24.13
CA VAL A 1023 24.81 -13.22 -25.36
C VAL A 1023 25.13 -14.18 -26.52
N GLU A 1024 26.35 -14.71 -26.55
CA GLU A 1024 26.81 -15.71 -27.52
C GLU A 1024 26.33 -17.14 -27.18
N GLY A 1025 25.65 -17.34 -26.04
CA GLY A 1025 25.12 -18.64 -25.60
C GLY A 1025 26.16 -19.57 -24.95
N GLY A 1026 27.36 -19.07 -24.65
CA GLY A 1026 28.46 -19.83 -24.05
C GLY A 1026 28.40 -19.99 -22.53
N GLU A 1027 27.58 -19.19 -21.83
CA GLU A 1027 27.47 -19.24 -20.36
C GLU A 1027 26.04 -18.94 -19.90
N VAL A 1028 25.49 -19.74 -18.96
CA VAL A 1028 24.16 -19.53 -18.36
C VAL A 1028 24.33 -19.24 -16.87
N LEU A 1029 24.06 -18.00 -16.46
CA LEU A 1029 24.09 -17.61 -15.06
C LEU A 1029 22.70 -17.57 -14.43
N LEU A 1030 22.64 -17.93 -13.14
CA LEU A 1030 21.45 -17.75 -12.33
C LEU A 1030 21.16 -16.25 -12.13
N GLU A 1031 19.88 -15.91 -12.02
CA GLU A 1031 19.42 -14.52 -11.85
C GLU A 1031 20.06 -13.82 -10.64
N LYS A 1032 20.30 -14.57 -9.56
CA LYS A 1032 21.02 -14.10 -8.36
C LYS A 1032 22.45 -13.67 -8.68
N GLN A 1033 23.16 -14.43 -9.52
CA GLN A 1033 24.54 -14.13 -9.90
C GLN A 1033 24.60 -12.89 -10.80
N LYS A 1034 23.68 -12.76 -11.76
CA LYS A 1034 23.56 -11.56 -12.63
C LYS A 1034 23.42 -10.28 -11.80
N LYS A 1035 22.48 -10.30 -10.83
CA LYS A 1035 22.23 -9.19 -9.91
C LYS A 1035 23.45 -8.87 -9.03
N GLU A 1036 24.14 -9.88 -8.52
CA GLU A 1036 25.34 -9.68 -7.69
C GLU A 1036 26.49 -9.05 -8.48
N MET A 1037 26.70 -9.49 -9.73
CA MET A 1037 27.70 -8.88 -10.61
C MET A 1037 27.39 -7.41 -10.91
N ALA A 1038 26.15 -7.11 -11.30
CA ALA A 1038 25.72 -5.75 -11.55
C ALA A 1038 25.85 -4.87 -10.29
N ARG A 1039 25.45 -5.37 -9.12
CA ARG A 1039 25.57 -4.65 -7.84
C ARG A 1039 27.02 -4.33 -7.48
N LYS A 1040 27.96 -5.24 -7.75
CA LYS A 1040 29.39 -4.99 -7.50
C LYS A 1040 29.94 -3.90 -8.41
N LEU A 1041 29.58 -3.93 -9.69
CA LEU A 1041 29.99 -2.93 -10.66
C LEU A 1041 29.41 -1.55 -10.35
N LEU A 1042 28.12 -1.49 -10.00
CA LEU A 1042 27.37 -0.25 -9.81
C LEU A 1042 27.45 0.32 -8.39
N LYS A 1043 28.34 -0.21 -7.54
CA LYS A 1043 28.41 0.17 -6.13
C LYS A 1043 28.59 1.70 -5.93
N GLY A 1044 29.39 2.35 -6.78
CA GLY A 1044 29.66 3.79 -6.69
C GLY A 1044 28.50 4.71 -7.09
N VAL A 1045 27.42 4.17 -7.65
CA VAL A 1045 26.20 4.93 -8.03
C VAL A 1045 24.95 4.53 -7.26
N ILE A 1046 24.99 3.46 -6.45
CA ILE A 1046 23.86 3.08 -5.62
C ILE A 1046 23.73 4.13 -4.51
N ALA A 1047 22.57 4.78 -4.46
CA ALA A 1047 22.23 5.78 -3.46
C ALA A 1047 22.53 5.23 -2.06
N LEU A 1048 23.15 6.07 -1.24
CA LEU A 1048 23.27 5.84 0.19
C LEU A 1048 22.06 6.44 0.88
N THR A 1049 21.62 5.82 1.96
CA THR A 1049 20.60 6.41 2.85
C THR A 1049 21.10 7.75 3.41
N VAL A 1050 20.21 8.67 3.78
CA VAL A 1050 20.61 9.99 4.34
C VAL A 1050 21.56 9.83 5.54
N GLY A 1051 21.32 8.81 6.37
CA GLY A 1051 22.19 8.47 7.50
C GLY A 1051 23.58 7.96 7.11
N GLU A 1052 23.75 7.44 5.90
CA GLU A 1052 25.05 7.01 5.37
C GLU A 1052 25.80 8.15 4.65
N GLN A 1053 25.09 9.09 4.00
CA GLN A 1053 25.71 10.19 3.23
C GLN A 1053 26.55 11.14 4.10
N HIS A 1054 26.08 11.46 5.30
CA HIS A 1054 26.77 12.37 6.23
C HIS A 1054 27.71 11.63 7.19
N LYS A 1055 27.89 10.32 7.02
CA LYS A 1055 28.71 9.51 7.92
C LYS A 1055 30.19 9.65 7.53
N LYS A 1056 31.01 10.18 8.46
CA LYS A 1056 32.48 10.22 8.31
C LYS A 1056 33.01 8.79 8.04
N PRO A 1057 33.82 8.56 6.99
CA PRO A 1057 34.25 7.22 6.63
C PRO A 1057 35.18 6.62 7.69
N VAL A 1058 34.93 5.35 8.03
CA VAL A 1058 35.72 4.61 9.02
C VAL A 1058 36.64 3.63 8.29
N TYR A 1059 37.95 3.86 8.40
CA TYR A 1059 38.95 2.97 7.83
C TYR A 1059 39.35 1.91 8.86
N LEU A 1060 38.87 0.68 8.67
CA LEU A 1060 39.20 -0.41 9.57
C LEU A 1060 40.60 -0.97 9.27
N ARG A 1061 41.28 -1.42 10.33
CA ARG A 1061 42.60 -2.04 10.21
C ARG A 1061 42.49 -3.33 9.39
N PRO A 1062 43.35 -3.56 8.39
CA PRO A 1062 43.38 -4.84 7.70
C PRO A 1062 43.86 -5.94 8.65
N LEU A 1063 43.06 -6.99 8.79
CA LEU A 1063 43.33 -8.14 9.65
C LEU A 1063 43.63 -9.39 8.82
N PRO A 1064 44.43 -10.34 9.35
CA PRO A 1064 44.69 -11.60 8.67
C PRO A 1064 43.39 -12.39 8.44
N PRO A 1065 43.30 -13.18 7.34
CA PRO A 1065 42.20 -14.12 7.14
C PRO A 1065 42.05 -15.06 8.32
N ILE A 1066 40.82 -15.25 8.80
CA ILE A 1066 40.50 -16.37 9.69
C ILE A 1066 40.49 -17.64 8.83
N GLU A 1067 41.28 -18.64 9.21
CA GLU A 1067 41.22 -19.96 8.57
C GLU A 1067 39.80 -20.51 8.70
N LYS A 1068 39.19 -20.85 7.56
CA LYS A 1068 37.87 -21.48 7.58
C LYS A 1068 38.00 -22.80 8.33
N ARG A 1069 37.29 -22.95 9.46
CA ARG A 1069 37.06 -24.28 10.02
C ARG A 1069 36.48 -25.15 8.89
N ARG A 1070 37.14 -26.28 8.60
CA ARG A 1070 36.55 -27.32 7.75
C ARG A 1070 35.18 -27.61 8.33
N ARG A 1071 34.14 -27.60 7.50
CA ARG A 1071 32.87 -28.22 7.90
C ARG A 1071 33.26 -29.61 8.40
N VAL A 1072 32.80 -29.97 9.58
CA VAL A 1072 32.77 -31.38 9.96
C VAL A 1072 31.88 -32.00 8.90
N ASP A 1073 32.49 -32.63 7.89
CA ASP A 1073 31.77 -33.54 7.03
C ASP A 1073 31.12 -34.51 8.01
N SER A 1074 29.78 -34.53 8.04
CA SER A 1074 29.04 -35.67 8.55
C SER A 1074 29.76 -36.91 8.04
N GLU A 1075 30.08 -37.85 8.94
CA GLU A 1075 30.67 -39.12 8.56
C GLU A 1075 30.05 -39.60 7.26
N PRO A 1076 30.83 -40.04 6.27
CA PRO A 1076 30.27 -40.50 5.02
C PRO A 1076 29.27 -41.59 5.37
N GLU A 1077 27.98 -41.32 5.16
CA GLU A 1077 26.97 -42.36 5.15
C GLU A 1077 27.49 -43.42 4.18
N ASP A 1078 27.65 -44.63 4.71
CA ASP A 1078 28.17 -45.76 3.98
C ASP A 1078 27.16 -46.13 2.88
N PHE A 1079 27.31 -45.51 1.71
CA PHE A 1079 26.46 -45.77 0.54
C PHE A 1079 26.80 -47.11 -0.15
N SER A 1080 27.50 -48.03 0.53
CA SER A 1080 27.78 -49.36 0.01
C SER A 1080 26.52 -50.23 -0.18
N ASP A 1081 25.40 -49.89 0.47
CA ASP A 1081 24.12 -50.61 0.32
C ASP A 1081 23.18 -50.08 -0.79
N ILE A 1082 23.44 -48.90 -1.39
CA ILE A 1082 22.62 -48.42 -2.53
C ILE A 1082 22.94 -49.18 -3.83
N ALA A 1083 24.14 -49.76 -3.94
CA ALA A 1083 24.51 -50.61 -5.08
C ALA A 1083 23.70 -51.93 -5.12
N LEU A 1084 23.16 -52.39 -3.99
CA LEU A 1084 22.29 -53.57 -3.89
C LEU A 1084 20.84 -53.30 -4.34
N LEU A 1085 20.41 -52.03 -4.42
CA LEU A 1085 19.07 -51.65 -4.88
C LEU A 1085 18.91 -51.62 -6.42
N PHE A 1086 20.02 -51.63 -7.16
CA PHE A 1086 20.03 -51.62 -8.64
C PHE A 1086 20.57 -52.93 -9.26
N ALA A 1087 20.89 -53.93 -8.43
CA ALA A 1087 21.34 -55.25 -8.86
C ALA A 1087 20.26 -56.32 -8.59
N GLY A 1088 19.13 -56.22 -9.28
CA GLY A 1088 18.09 -57.25 -9.26
C GLY A 1088 16.92 -56.92 -10.16
N GLY A 1089 16.93 -57.43 -11.41
CA GLY A 1089 15.79 -57.29 -12.31
C GLY A 1089 16.03 -57.52 -13.81
N HIS A 1090 16.90 -58.46 -14.20
CA HIS A 1090 16.76 -59.19 -15.45
C HIS A 1090 16.64 -60.69 -15.10
N GLU A 1091 15.45 -61.08 -14.67
CA GLU A 1091 14.56 -62.06 -15.32
C GLU A 1091 13.11 -61.77 -14.90
#